data_AF-A0A5B8RRZ2-F1
#
_entry.id   AF-A0A5B8RRZ2-F1
#
_cell.length_a   1.000
_cell.length_b   1.000
_cell.length_c   1.000
_cell.angle_alpha   90.00
_cell.angle_beta   90.00
_cell.angle_gamma   90.00
#
_symmetry.space_group_name_H-M   'P 1'
#
loop_
_entity.id
_entity.type
_entity.pdbx_description
1 polymer ?
#
loop_
_entity_poly.entity_id
_entity_poly.type
_entity_poly.pdbx_seq_one_letter_code
_entity_poly.pdbx_strand_id
1 'polypeptide(L)'
;MDYPAFLDIPALQGVAGRVRLPGSKSISNRVLLLAALSEGSTEIRGLLHSDDTRVMLDALRRLGCTVQTPDADRLCLGGLGASPPPPHTGAPVKLFLGNAGTAMRPLAAALALRGGHYELSGVARMHERPIGDLVQALQQLGCAIEYLGTPGFPPLRIRQDAAAPLALDRAIRVRGDVSSQFLTALLMALPQRAQQRELSIEVVGELISKPYIDITLALLERFGIALRRDGYRRFTILAGSRYHSPGVLQVEADASSASYFIAAGAIAASDTGQKGLKIEGVGLTSIQGDIRFIDAARAMGAKITGDAHSLQVRRGRWPLKAISLDCNHIPDAAMTLAAMALYAEGTTELTNIASWRVKETDRIAAMAAELGRLGAHCEAGEDYLRITPPGDAAHWRAASIRTYDDHRMAMCLSLAAFNPAGLPLRILEPGCVAKTFPGYFDALLGVAQTAAERIPVICIDGPTASGKGTLAAAVAARLGYHLLDSGALYRLTALSAAQHGVGPQAANEAVLAELAASLPVRFDATRVWLAGQDVSEAIRTEQIGMQASQVSQLPLVRSALVALQHGFRRLPGLVADGRDMGTVIFPQAPLKIYLTASAQCRAERRHKQLISKGISTTIADLRADLEARDARDMQRQSAPLKPAEDALLLDSSELTIDETVDRVLGWWQARQPFAH
;
A
#
# COMPACT_ATOMS: atom_id res chain seq x y z
N MET A 1 1.56 -3.38 7.55
CA MET A 1 0.91 -2.11 7.91
C MET A 1 -0.55 -2.42 8.04
N ASP A 2 -1.14 -2.10 9.17
CA ASP A 2 -2.58 -2.23 9.34
C ASP A 2 -3.21 -0.94 8.83
N TYR A 3 -4.00 -1.08 7.76
CA TYR A 3 -4.73 0.03 7.19
C TYR A 3 -6.02 0.27 7.99
N PRO A 4 -6.46 1.53 8.17
CA PRO A 4 -7.79 1.82 8.71
C PRO A 4 -8.89 1.31 7.77
N ALA A 5 -10.13 1.20 8.27
CA ALA A 5 -11.28 0.77 7.48
C ALA A 5 -11.56 1.69 6.27
N PHE A 6 -11.20 2.97 6.40
CA PHE A 6 -11.18 3.94 5.31
C PHE A 6 -9.99 4.89 5.52
N LEU A 7 -9.53 5.52 4.44
CA LEU A 7 -8.55 6.59 4.48
C LEU A 7 -9.14 7.85 3.85
N ASP A 8 -9.21 8.91 4.66
CA ASP A 8 -9.58 10.25 4.18
C ASP A 8 -8.34 11.00 3.73
N ILE A 9 -8.26 11.27 2.43
CA ILE A 9 -7.19 12.02 1.81
C ILE A 9 -7.69 13.47 1.64
N PRO A 10 -7.06 14.45 2.31
CA PRO A 10 -7.41 15.86 2.08
C PRO A 10 -7.05 16.26 0.65
N ALA A 11 -7.64 17.35 0.16
CA ALA A 11 -7.34 17.83 -1.18
C ALA A 11 -5.84 18.11 -1.35
N LEU A 12 -5.24 17.48 -2.35
CA LEU A 12 -3.82 17.59 -2.71
C LEU A 12 -3.65 18.65 -3.80
N GLN A 13 -2.48 19.28 -3.86
CA GLN A 13 -2.19 20.35 -4.82
C GLN A 13 -0.99 20.04 -5.71
N GLY A 14 0.07 19.50 -5.10
CA GLY A 14 1.33 19.27 -5.77
C GLY A 14 1.96 17.92 -5.48
N VAL A 15 2.94 17.54 -6.29
CA VAL A 15 3.85 16.44 -5.98
C VAL A 15 5.30 16.85 -6.22
N ALA A 16 6.20 16.40 -5.36
CA ALA A 16 7.63 16.68 -5.47
C ALA A 16 8.48 15.58 -4.80
N GLY A 17 9.78 15.59 -5.09
CA GLY A 17 10.73 14.66 -4.48
C GLY A 17 10.93 13.38 -5.29
N ARG A 18 11.13 12.27 -4.59
CA ARG A 18 11.48 10.97 -5.18
C ARG A 18 10.63 9.86 -4.58
N VAL A 19 10.22 8.92 -5.41
CA VAL A 19 9.54 7.70 -4.99
C VAL A 19 10.28 6.48 -5.54
N ARG A 20 10.62 5.54 -4.66
CA ARG A 20 11.15 4.22 -5.04
C ARG A 20 9.99 3.23 -5.06
N LEU A 21 9.75 2.63 -6.22
CA LEU A 21 8.67 1.68 -6.39
C LEU A 21 9.09 0.27 -5.93
N PRO A 22 8.15 -0.56 -5.45
CA PRO A 22 8.42 -1.95 -5.14
C PRO A 22 8.62 -2.78 -6.42
N GLY A 23 9.17 -3.99 -6.28
CA GLY A 23 9.36 -4.92 -7.39
C GLY A 23 8.07 -5.25 -8.14
N SER A 24 8.19 -5.56 -9.43
CA SER A 24 7.06 -6.00 -10.26
C SER A 24 6.50 -7.33 -9.77
N LYS A 25 5.19 -7.38 -9.47
CA LYS A 25 4.50 -8.64 -9.11
C LYS A 25 4.62 -9.68 -10.21
N SER A 26 4.47 -9.24 -11.46
CA SER A 26 4.47 -10.10 -12.64
C SER A 26 5.85 -10.71 -12.90
N ILE A 27 6.92 -9.96 -12.69
CA ILE A 27 8.29 -10.47 -12.77
C ILE A 27 8.58 -11.36 -11.56
N SER A 28 8.26 -10.90 -10.35
CA SER A 28 8.55 -11.61 -9.10
C SER A 28 8.04 -13.05 -9.12
N ASN A 29 6.75 -13.27 -9.40
CA ASN A 29 6.17 -14.63 -9.41
C ASN A 29 6.75 -15.52 -10.53
N ARG A 30 7.10 -14.94 -11.68
CA ARG A 30 7.75 -15.70 -12.77
C ARG A 30 9.15 -16.10 -12.36
N VAL A 31 9.95 -15.17 -11.86
CA VAL A 31 11.31 -15.43 -11.38
C VAL A 31 11.30 -16.48 -10.28
N LEU A 32 10.36 -16.42 -9.32
CA LEU A 32 10.23 -17.42 -8.26
C LEU A 32 9.98 -18.82 -8.84
N LEU A 33 9.06 -18.96 -9.81
CA LEU A 33 8.82 -20.25 -10.44
C LEU A 33 10.02 -20.72 -11.26
N LEU A 34 10.59 -19.86 -12.09
CA LEU A 34 11.71 -20.22 -12.97
C LEU A 34 12.94 -20.63 -12.15
N ALA A 35 13.30 -19.88 -11.11
CA ALA A 35 14.38 -20.23 -10.20
C ALA A 35 14.07 -21.52 -9.40
N ALA A 36 12.80 -21.77 -9.05
CA ALA A 36 12.40 -23.05 -8.46
C ALA A 36 12.55 -24.24 -9.44
N LEU A 37 12.38 -24.02 -10.74
CA LEU A 37 12.54 -25.06 -11.76
C LEU A 37 14.01 -25.26 -12.18
N SER A 38 14.90 -24.32 -11.87
CA SER A 38 16.32 -24.37 -12.20
C SER A 38 17.13 -25.39 -11.40
N GLU A 39 18.24 -25.81 -11.99
CA GLU A 39 19.36 -26.38 -11.25
C GLU A 39 20.17 -25.25 -10.58
N GLY A 40 20.55 -25.45 -9.31
CA GLY A 40 21.34 -24.49 -8.53
C GLY A 40 20.51 -23.53 -7.66
N SER A 41 21.13 -22.43 -7.23
CA SER A 41 20.50 -21.39 -6.41
C SER A 41 20.50 -20.06 -7.15
N THR A 42 19.42 -19.29 -7.03
CA THR A 42 19.28 -17.94 -7.60
C THR A 42 19.12 -16.92 -6.47
N GLU A 43 20.00 -15.91 -6.45
CA GLU A 43 19.81 -14.70 -5.64
C GLU A 43 18.90 -13.74 -6.39
N ILE A 44 17.73 -13.46 -5.82
CA ILE A 44 16.71 -12.56 -6.35
C ILE A 44 16.75 -11.27 -5.55
N ARG A 45 16.97 -10.14 -6.23
CA ARG A 45 17.03 -8.80 -5.63
C ARG A 45 15.80 -7.97 -5.98
N GLY A 46 15.30 -7.20 -5.00
CA GLY A 46 14.13 -6.34 -5.20
C GLY A 46 12.83 -7.12 -5.45
N LEU A 47 12.74 -8.36 -4.95
CA LEU A 47 11.52 -9.16 -5.00
C LEU A 47 10.38 -8.39 -4.31
N LEU A 48 9.20 -8.38 -4.92
CA LEU A 48 8.03 -7.81 -4.28
C LEU A 48 7.66 -8.61 -3.03
N HIS A 49 7.53 -7.93 -1.89
CA HIS A 49 6.92 -8.50 -0.69
C HIS A 49 5.42 -8.19 -0.68
N SER A 50 4.60 -9.16 -1.09
CA SER A 50 3.14 -9.05 -1.22
C SER A 50 2.45 -10.36 -0.86
N ASP A 51 1.13 -10.37 -0.73
CA ASP A 51 0.38 -11.61 -0.52
C ASP A 51 0.62 -12.66 -1.61
N ASP A 52 0.68 -12.24 -2.88
CA ASP A 52 0.86 -13.15 -4.01
C ASP A 52 2.25 -13.83 -3.98
N THR A 53 3.30 -13.08 -3.67
CA THR A 53 4.67 -13.64 -3.56
C THR A 53 4.86 -14.44 -2.28
N ARG A 54 4.18 -14.07 -1.19
CA ARG A 54 4.16 -14.83 0.06
C ARG A 54 3.58 -16.22 -0.15
N VAL A 55 2.38 -16.33 -0.72
CA VAL A 55 1.77 -17.65 -0.97
C VAL A 55 2.54 -18.48 -2.00
N MET A 56 3.20 -17.84 -2.98
CA MET A 56 4.13 -18.50 -3.89
C MET A 56 5.33 -19.08 -3.12
N LEU A 57 6.02 -18.30 -2.30
CA LEU A 57 7.15 -18.76 -1.49
C LEU A 57 6.75 -19.90 -0.54
N ASP A 58 5.59 -19.80 0.10
CA ASP A 58 5.07 -20.86 0.98
C ASP A 58 4.80 -22.15 0.20
N ALA A 59 4.27 -22.06 -1.01
CA ALA A 59 4.10 -23.21 -1.89
C ALA A 59 5.45 -23.81 -2.30
N LEU A 60 6.43 -22.98 -2.68
CA LEU A 60 7.76 -23.44 -3.06
C LEU A 60 8.50 -24.14 -1.91
N ARG A 61 8.38 -23.64 -0.66
CA ARG A 61 8.90 -24.33 0.53
C ARG A 61 8.29 -25.72 0.70
N ARG A 62 6.97 -25.84 0.55
CA ARG A 62 6.25 -27.13 0.63
C ARG A 62 6.64 -28.10 -0.48
N LEU A 63 7.06 -27.58 -1.64
CA LEU A 63 7.57 -28.37 -2.76
C LEU A 63 9.04 -28.78 -2.58
N GLY A 64 9.73 -28.28 -1.56
CA GLY A 64 11.11 -28.65 -1.23
C GLY A 64 12.18 -27.63 -1.64
N CYS A 65 11.81 -26.45 -2.13
CA CYS A 65 12.78 -25.39 -2.39
C CYS A 65 13.36 -24.83 -1.09
N THR A 66 14.67 -24.60 -1.05
CA THR A 66 15.31 -23.84 0.03
C THR A 66 15.06 -22.35 -0.19
N VAL A 67 14.49 -21.67 0.79
CA VAL A 67 14.24 -20.22 0.74
C VAL A 67 15.00 -19.55 1.88
N GLN A 68 15.97 -18.71 1.56
CA GLN A 68 16.72 -17.91 2.51
C GLN A 68 16.54 -16.42 2.22
N THR A 69 16.42 -15.61 3.27
CA THR A 69 16.23 -14.15 3.14
C THR A 69 17.32 -13.48 3.96
N PRO A 70 18.52 -13.26 3.37
CA PRO A 70 19.65 -12.66 4.09
C PRO A 70 19.35 -11.26 4.63
N ASP A 71 18.55 -10.48 3.90
CA ASP A 71 18.09 -9.15 4.30
C ASP A 71 16.78 -8.80 3.57
N ALA A 72 16.28 -7.58 3.77
CA ALA A 72 15.01 -7.13 3.21
C ALA A 72 14.97 -7.08 1.66
N ASP A 73 16.12 -6.88 1.00
CA ASP A 73 16.20 -6.66 -0.45
C ASP A 73 16.66 -7.91 -1.21
N ARG A 74 17.16 -8.96 -0.52
CA ARG A 74 17.71 -10.18 -1.11
C ARG A 74 16.99 -11.45 -0.66
N LEU A 75 16.69 -12.32 -1.62
CA LEU A 75 16.19 -13.67 -1.39
C LEU A 75 17.01 -14.69 -2.18
N CYS A 76 17.54 -15.71 -1.53
CA CYS A 76 18.21 -16.83 -2.18
C CYS A 76 17.25 -18.02 -2.27
N LEU A 77 16.96 -18.47 -3.49
CA LEU A 77 16.08 -19.59 -3.77
C LEU A 77 16.88 -20.75 -4.36
N GLY A 78 16.94 -21.87 -3.64
CA GLY A 78 17.43 -23.14 -4.15
C GLY A 78 16.36 -23.82 -5.00
N GLY A 79 16.69 -24.12 -6.25
CA GLY A 79 15.78 -24.79 -7.18
C GLY A 79 15.58 -26.27 -6.85
N LEU A 80 14.47 -26.82 -7.35
CA LEU A 80 14.15 -28.24 -7.25
C LEU A 80 15.09 -29.10 -8.10
N GLY A 81 15.65 -28.53 -9.19
CA GLY A 81 16.49 -29.25 -10.14
C GLY A 81 15.86 -30.59 -10.55
N ALA A 82 16.69 -31.65 -10.52
CA ALA A 82 16.30 -33.02 -10.82
C ALA A 82 15.64 -33.78 -9.63
N SER A 83 15.32 -33.11 -8.52
CA SER A 83 14.72 -33.76 -7.34
C SER A 83 13.40 -34.45 -7.71
N PRO A 84 13.17 -35.70 -7.29
CA PRO A 84 11.95 -36.41 -7.65
C PRO A 84 10.71 -35.70 -7.08
N PRO A 85 9.59 -35.63 -7.82
CA PRO A 85 8.34 -35.12 -7.28
C PRO A 85 7.79 -36.04 -6.17
N PRO A 86 6.89 -35.53 -5.30
CA PRO A 86 6.16 -36.35 -4.34
C PRO A 86 5.48 -37.56 -5.02
N PRO A 87 5.45 -38.73 -4.36
CA PRO A 87 4.86 -39.93 -4.96
C PRO A 87 3.37 -39.75 -5.26
N HIS A 88 2.95 -40.20 -6.44
CA HIS A 88 1.55 -40.04 -6.89
C HIS A 88 0.54 -40.89 -6.08
N THR A 89 1.03 -41.87 -5.30
CA THR A 89 0.27 -42.79 -4.46
C THR A 89 0.09 -42.32 -3.01
N GLY A 90 0.81 -41.27 -2.59
CA GLY A 90 0.75 -40.72 -1.23
C GLY A 90 -0.40 -39.73 -1.01
N ALA A 91 -0.47 -39.12 0.17
CA ALA A 91 -1.36 -37.98 0.41
C ALA A 91 -0.93 -36.77 -0.45
N PRO A 92 -1.88 -35.97 -0.96
CA PRO A 92 -1.53 -34.82 -1.79
C PRO A 92 -0.80 -33.75 -0.98
N VAL A 93 0.21 -33.13 -1.58
CA VAL A 93 0.79 -31.90 -1.05
C VAL A 93 -0.23 -30.77 -1.27
N LYS A 94 -0.77 -30.24 -0.18
CA LYS A 94 -1.76 -29.17 -0.20
C LYS A 94 -1.09 -27.80 -0.32
N LEU A 95 -1.43 -27.07 -1.37
CA LEU A 95 -0.92 -25.74 -1.68
C LEU A 95 -2.09 -24.74 -1.64
N PHE A 96 -2.04 -23.83 -0.67
CA PHE A 96 -2.99 -22.72 -0.58
C PHE A 96 -2.39 -21.47 -1.22
N LEU A 97 -3.05 -20.94 -2.25
CA LEU A 97 -2.54 -19.86 -3.10
C LEU A 97 -3.36 -18.57 -2.98
N GLY A 98 -4.19 -18.43 -1.94
CA GLY A 98 -4.98 -17.22 -1.69
C GLY A 98 -5.83 -16.81 -2.90
N ASN A 99 -5.80 -15.52 -3.25
CA ASN A 99 -6.37 -14.99 -4.50
C ASN A 99 -5.26 -14.69 -5.56
N ALA A 100 -4.12 -15.39 -5.50
CA ALA A 100 -2.95 -15.12 -6.34
C ALA A 100 -3.03 -15.87 -7.68
N GLY A 101 -3.59 -15.22 -8.70
CA GLY A 101 -3.75 -15.85 -10.02
C GLY A 101 -2.40 -16.14 -10.69
N THR A 102 -1.45 -15.23 -10.53
CA THR A 102 -0.08 -15.34 -11.02
C THR A 102 0.74 -16.42 -10.33
N ALA A 103 0.25 -17.01 -9.24
CA ALA A 103 0.82 -18.21 -8.62
C ALA A 103 0.05 -19.48 -9.05
N MET A 104 -1.29 -19.44 -8.95
CA MET A 104 -2.17 -20.57 -9.26
C MET A 104 -1.96 -21.16 -10.66
N ARG A 105 -1.97 -20.34 -11.71
CA ARG A 105 -1.90 -20.84 -13.10
C ARG A 105 -0.52 -21.41 -13.43
N PRO A 106 0.59 -20.70 -13.18
CA PRO A 106 1.93 -21.23 -13.45
C PRO A 106 2.28 -22.47 -12.63
N LEU A 107 1.93 -22.50 -11.33
CA LEU A 107 2.18 -23.69 -10.50
C LEU A 107 1.37 -24.89 -10.97
N ALA A 108 0.08 -24.71 -11.31
CA ALA A 108 -0.74 -25.81 -11.83
C ALA A 108 -0.10 -26.44 -13.09
N ALA A 109 0.36 -25.61 -14.04
CA ALA A 109 1.02 -26.09 -15.24
C ALA A 109 2.37 -26.78 -14.95
N ALA A 110 3.20 -26.16 -14.11
CA ALA A 110 4.52 -26.69 -13.77
C ALA A 110 4.43 -28.05 -13.06
N LEU A 111 3.51 -28.18 -12.10
CA LEU A 111 3.29 -29.41 -11.32
C LEU A 111 2.64 -30.51 -12.15
N ALA A 112 1.68 -30.17 -13.02
CA ALA A 112 1.05 -31.12 -13.93
C ALA A 112 2.07 -31.75 -14.89
N LEU A 113 3.04 -30.97 -15.38
CA LEU A 113 4.09 -31.49 -16.24
C LEU A 113 5.23 -32.17 -15.48
N ARG A 114 5.57 -31.70 -14.28
CA ARG A 114 6.61 -32.35 -13.46
C ARG A 114 6.18 -33.73 -12.96
N GLY A 115 4.89 -33.90 -12.64
CA GLY A 115 4.37 -35.09 -11.98
C GLY A 115 4.29 -34.92 -10.46
N GLY A 116 3.50 -35.77 -9.81
CA GLY A 116 3.27 -35.85 -8.37
C GLY A 116 1.78 -35.81 -7.98
N HIS A 117 1.51 -35.73 -6.67
CA HIS A 117 0.16 -35.61 -6.11
C HIS A 117 -0.01 -34.29 -5.35
N TYR A 118 -0.87 -33.41 -5.85
CA TYR A 118 -1.05 -32.06 -5.32
C TYR A 118 -2.52 -31.65 -5.26
N GLU A 119 -2.86 -30.80 -4.30
CA GLU A 119 -4.13 -30.08 -4.24
C GLU A 119 -3.88 -28.58 -4.19
N LEU A 120 -4.40 -27.85 -5.17
CA LEU A 120 -4.24 -26.40 -5.28
C LEU A 120 -5.59 -25.73 -4.97
N SER A 121 -5.60 -24.85 -3.98
CA SER A 121 -6.81 -24.15 -3.51
C SER A 121 -6.54 -22.68 -3.23
N GLY A 122 -7.59 -21.91 -2.97
CA GLY A 122 -7.50 -20.50 -2.60
C GLY A 122 -8.65 -20.06 -1.73
N VAL A 123 -8.86 -18.74 -1.65
CA VAL A 123 -10.06 -18.16 -1.03
C VAL A 123 -11.28 -18.34 -1.94
N ALA A 124 -12.49 -18.12 -1.45
CA ALA A 124 -13.74 -18.27 -2.22
C ALA A 124 -13.69 -17.60 -3.60
N ARG A 125 -13.20 -16.35 -3.68
CA ARG A 125 -13.05 -15.63 -4.95
C ARG A 125 -12.12 -16.34 -5.95
N MET A 126 -11.11 -17.07 -5.50
CA MET A 126 -10.24 -17.85 -6.40
C MET A 126 -11.03 -18.95 -7.11
N HIS A 127 -12.06 -19.50 -6.48
CA HIS A 127 -12.91 -20.57 -7.03
C HIS A 127 -13.93 -20.06 -8.06
N GLU A 128 -13.94 -18.75 -8.32
CA GLU A 128 -14.74 -18.10 -9.38
C GLU A 128 -13.86 -17.59 -10.52
N ARG A 129 -12.53 -17.74 -10.43
CA ARG A 129 -11.59 -17.23 -11.43
C ARG A 129 -11.20 -18.31 -12.43
N PRO A 130 -11.32 -18.08 -13.74
CA PRO A 130 -11.18 -19.12 -14.75
C PRO A 130 -9.77 -19.73 -14.79
N ILE A 131 -9.72 -21.05 -14.93
CA ILE A 131 -8.51 -21.85 -15.22
C ILE A 131 -8.77 -22.93 -16.27
N GLY A 132 -10.02 -23.07 -16.75
CA GLY A 132 -10.50 -24.05 -17.71
C GLY A 132 -9.60 -24.25 -18.92
N ASP A 133 -9.31 -23.18 -19.66
CA ASP A 133 -8.52 -23.27 -20.90
C ASP A 133 -7.09 -23.78 -20.65
N LEU A 134 -6.50 -23.47 -19.50
CA LEU A 134 -5.19 -24.00 -19.11
C LEU A 134 -5.28 -25.51 -18.81
N VAL A 135 -6.28 -25.94 -18.05
CA VAL A 135 -6.49 -27.35 -17.73
C VAL A 135 -6.76 -28.15 -19.01
N GLN A 136 -7.57 -27.64 -19.93
CA GLN A 136 -7.82 -28.26 -21.23
C GLN A 136 -6.54 -28.39 -22.06
N ALA A 137 -5.68 -27.36 -22.06
CA ALA A 137 -4.38 -27.42 -22.73
C ALA A 137 -3.44 -28.47 -22.12
N LEU A 138 -3.44 -28.63 -20.79
CA LEU A 138 -2.66 -29.66 -20.11
C LEU A 138 -3.24 -31.07 -20.33
N GLN A 139 -4.57 -31.21 -20.38
CA GLN A 139 -5.24 -32.48 -20.68
C GLN A 139 -4.97 -32.95 -22.12
N GLN A 140 -4.77 -32.05 -23.09
CA GLN A 140 -4.31 -32.41 -24.44
C GLN A 140 -2.98 -33.17 -24.43
N LEU A 141 -2.13 -32.93 -23.41
CA LEU A 141 -0.86 -33.62 -23.19
C LEU A 141 -1.01 -34.94 -22.44
N GLY A 142 -2.19 -35.26 -21.91
CA GLY A 142 -2.44 -36.42 -21.07
C GLY A 142 -2.22 -36.16 -19.56
N CYS A 143 -2.12 -34.90 -19.13
CA CYS A 143 -2.00 -34.59 -17.70
C CYS A 143 -3.30 -34.93 -16.94
N ALA A 144 -3.18 -35.64 -15.83
CA ALA A 144 -4.29 -36.01 -14.95
C ALA A 144 -4.60 -34.91 -13.93
N ILE A 145 -5.63 -34.12 -14.24
CA ILE A 145 -6.09 -32.98 -13.44
C ILE A 145 -7.61 -33.10 -13.22
N GLU A 146 -8.03 -33.05 -11.96
CA GLU A 146 -9.43 -33.13 -11.51
C GLU A 146 -9.86 -31.78 -10.89
N TYR A 147 -11.09 -31.35 -11.18
CA TYR A 147 -11.72 -30.24 -10.46
C TYR A 147 -12.34 -30.77 -9.16
N LEU A 148 -12.07 -30.11 -8.04
CA LEU A 148 -12.63 -30.47 -6.74
C LEU A 148 -13.91 -29.68 -6.40
N GLY A 149 -14.30 -28.75 -7.28
CA GLY A 149 -15.51 -27.94 -7.18
C GLY A 149 -16.11 -27.71 -8.57
N THR A 150 -16.44 -26.46 -8.89
CA THR A 150 -17.04 -26.09 -10.17
C THR A 150 -16.07 -26.33 -11.35
N PRO A 151 -16.45 -27.10 -12.38
CA PRO A 151 -15.62 -27.28 -13.57
C PRO A 151 -15.18 -25.96 -14.20
N GLY A 152 -13.91 -25.88 -14.58
CA GLY A 152 -13.33 -24.66 -15.15
C GLY A 152 -12.70 -23.70 -14.13
N PHE A 153 -12.85 -23.97 -12.83
CA PHE A 153 -12.37 -23.12 -11.74
C PHE A 153 -11.62 -23.93 -10.67
N PRO A 154 -10.64 -23.36 -9.95
CA PRO A 154 -10.06 -24.00 -8.76
C PRO A 154 -11.15 -24.31 -7.71
N PRO A 155 -10.94 -25.25 -6.76
CA PRO A 155 -9.72 -25.99 -6.48
C PRO A 155 -9.44 -27.14 -7.45
N LEU A 156 -8.15 -27.46 -7.61
CA LEU A 156 -7.66 -28.52 -8.52
C LEU A 156 -6.94 -29.61 -7.74
N ARG A 157 -7.09 -30.86 -8.18
CA ARG A 157 -6.21 -31.98 -7.81
C ARG A 157 -5.40 -32.42 -9.01
N ILE A 158 -4.09 -32.51 -8.84
CA ILE A 158 -3.15 -33.03 -9.85
C ILE A 158 -2.66 -34.37 -9.32
N ARG A 159 -2.85 -35.44 -10.08
CA ARG A 159 -2.39 -36.78 -9.73
C ARG A 159 -1.72 -37.41 -10.95
N GLN A 160 -0.45 -37.09 -11.12
CA GLN A 160 0.30 -37.42 -12.33
C GLN A 160 1.50 -38.29 -11.97
N ASP A 161 1.63 -39.47 -12.57
CA ASP A 161 2.91 -40.19 -12.52
C ASP A 161 3.93 -39.44 -13.37
N ALA A 162 5.10 -39.14 -12.80
CA ALA A 162 6.18 -38.43 -13.47
C ALA A 162 6.73 -39.20 -14.69
N ALA A 163 6.58 -40.54 -14.69
CA ALA A 163 6.97 -41.44 -15.76
C ALA A 163 5.86 -41.74 -16.77
N ALA A 164 4.61 -41.30 -16.53
CA ALA A 164 3.53 -41.55 -17.47
C ALA A 164 3.79 -40.83 -18.81
N PRO A 165 3.47 -41.49 -19.95
CA PRO A 165 3.69 -40.91 -21.27
C PRO A 165 2.81 -39.67 -21.48
N LEU A 166 3.42 -38.62 -22.04
CA LEU A 166 2.72 -37.40 -22.44
C LEU A 166 2.65 -37.30 -23.97
N ALA A 167 1.54 -36.74 -24.49
CA ALA A 167 1.34 -36.52 -25.92
C ALA A 167 2.10 -35.28 -26.41
N LEU A 168 3.42 -35.42 -26.59
CA LEU A 168 4.37 -34.34 -26.94
C LEU A 168 4.66 -34.23 -28.44
N ASP A 169 4.00 -35.03 -29.27
CA ASP A 169 4.21 -35.12 -30.72
C ASP A 169 3.42 -34.10 -31.54
N ARG A 170 2.44 -33.43 -30.93
CA ARG A 170 1.58 -32.42 -31.55
C ARG A 170 1.70 -31.06 -30.85
N ALA A 171 1.36 -30.01 -31.59
CA ALA A 171 1.27 -28.68 -31.02
C ALA A 171 0.12 -28.59 -30.00
N ILE A 172 0.39 -27.96 -28.85
CA ILE A 172 -0.59 -27.73 -27.80
C ILE A 172 -1.39 -26.48 -28.16
N ARG A 173 -2.72 -26.57 -28.15
CA ARG A 173 -3.58 -25.43 -28.47
C ARG A 173 -4.10 -24.78 -27.21
N VAL A 174 -3.97 -23.46 -27.14
CA VAL A 174 -4.47 -22.65 -26.02
C VAL A 174 -5.14 -21.39 -26.55
N ARG A 175 -6.26 -20.99 -25.94
CA ARG A 175 -6.95 -19.74 -26.28
C ARG A 175 -6.14 -18.52 -25.87
N GLY A 176 -5.99 -17.58 -26.79
CA GLY A 176 -5.26 -16.32 -26.59
C GLY A 176 -6.12 -15.15 -26.11
N ASP A 177 -7.43 -15.27 -26.23
CA ASP A 177 -8.42 -14.19 -26.07
C ASP A 177 -9.02 -14.11 -24.66
N VAL A 178 -8.72 -15.07 -23.78
CA VAL A 178 -9.27 -15.12 -22.41
C VAL A 178 -8.27 -14.57 -21.37
N SER A 179 -7.04 -15.11 -21.35
CA SER A 179 -6.02 -14.69 -20.39
C SER A 179 -4.60 -15.03 -20.84
N SER A 180 -3.69 -14.05 -20.78
CA SER A 180 -2.26 -14.28 -21.00
C SER A 180 -1.63 -15.22 -19.96
N GLN A 181 -2.27 -15.43 -18.81
CA GLN A 181 -1.75 -16.30 -17.75
C GLN A 181 -1.72 -17.78 -18.17
N PHE A 182 -2.59 -18.20 -19.10
CA PHE A 182 -2.62 -19.59 -19.55
C PHE A 182 -1.45 -19.88 -20.50
N LEU A 183 -1.26 -19.04 -21.52
CA LEU A 183 -0.12 -19.15 -22.44
C LEU A 183 1.21 -19.02 -21.70
N THR A 184 1.35 -18.04 -20.79
CA THR A 184 2.59 -17.87 -20.03
C THR A 184 2.85 -19.01 -19.05
N ALA A 185 1.82 -19.60 -18.44
CA ALA A 185 1.99 -20.81 -17.63
C ALA A 185 2.53 -21.98 -18.46
N LEU A 186 2.01 -22.20 -19.67
CA LEU A 186 2.52 -23.24 -20.57
C LEU A 186 3.97 -22.97 -21.02
N LEU A 187 4.28 -21.73 -21.40
CA LEU A 187 5.63 -21.32 -21.81
C LEU A 187 6.67 -21.56 -20.71
N MET A 188 6.30 -21.38 -19.44
CA MET A 188 7.19 -21.65 -18.29
C MET A 188 7.22 -23.12 -17.86
N ALA A 189 6.20 -23.90 -18.17
CA ALA A 189 6.09 -25.27 -17.68
C ALA A 189 6.68 -26.30 -18.66
N LEU A 190 6.47 -26.11 -19.96
CA LEU A 190 6.86 -27.05 -21.03
C LEU A 190 8.37 -27.26 -21.21
N PRO A 191 9.28 -26.32 -20.92
CA PRO A 191 10.71 -26.57 -21.04
C PRO A 191 11.18 -27.78 -20.22
N GLN A 192 10.47 -28.14 -19.14
CA GLN A 192 10.72 -29.36 -18.36
C GLN A 192 10.62 -30.67 -19.16
N ARG A 193 9.92 -30.66 -20.31
CA ARG A 193 9.66 -31.83 -21.16
C ARG A 193 10.28 -31.69 -22.57
N ALA A 194 11.08 -30.64 -22.82
CA ALA A 194 11.70 -30.36 -24.12
C ALA A 194 13.17 -30.80 -24.21
N GLN A 195 13.61 -31.77 -23.39
CA GLN A 195 15.01 -32.23 -23.39
C GLN A 195 15.37 -33.03 -24.65
N GLN A 196 14.44 -33.87 -25.13
CA GLN A 196 14.68 -34.79 -26.24
C GLN A 196 14.09 -34.31 -27.57
N ARG A 197 13.17 -33.34 -27.55
CA ARG A 197 12.48 -32.84 -28.73
C ARG A 197 11.97 -31.42 -28.56
N GLU A 198 11.71 -30.75 -29.67
CA GLU A 198 11.04 -29.45 -29.69
C GLU A 198 9.56 -29.61 -29.30
N LEU A 199 9.02 -28.62 -28.59
CA LEU A 199 7.61 -28.55 -28.22
C LEU A 199 7.00 -27.25 -28.75
N SER A 200 5.79 -27.33 -29.31
CA SER A 200 5.11 -26.18 -29.90
C SER A 200 3.79 -25.87 -29.20
N ILE A 201 3.51 -24.58 -29.01
CA ILE A 201 2.23 -24.04 -28.57
C ILE A 201 1.63 -23.23 -29.73
N GLU A 202 0.36 -23.48 -30.05
CA GLU A 202 -0.47 -22.71 -30.98
C GLU A 202 -1.48 -21.87 -30.21
N VAL A 203 -1.55 -20.58 -30.53
CA VAL A 203 -2.53 -19.66 -29.97
C VAL A 203 -3.78 -19.65 -30.84
N VAL A 204 -4.92 -19.95 -30.23
CA VAL A 204 -6.25 -19.90 -30.86
C VAL A 204 -6.89 -18.54 -30.59
N GLY A 205 -7.36 -17.86 -31.64
CA GLY A 205 -7.98 -16.53 -31.55
C GLY A 205 -6.97 -15.39 -31.48
N GLU A 206 -7.46 -14.19 -31.17
CA GLU A 206 -6.61 -13.01 -31.00
C GLU A 206 -5.96 -13.00 -29.62
N LEU A 207 -4.63 -12.86 -29.58
CA LEU A 207 -3.90 -12.81 -28.33
C LEU A 207 -4.06 -11.43 -27.65
N ILE A 208 -4.65 -11.44 -26.45
CA ILE A 208 -4.67 -10.27 -25.57
C ILE A 208 -3.44 -10.20 -24.69
N SER A 209 -3.13 -9.01 -24.16
CA SER A 209 -2.14 -8.86 -23.08
C SER A 209 -0.73 -9.35 -23.49
N LYS A 210 -0.37 -9.11 -24.76
CA LYS A 210 0.95 -9.41 -25.38
C LYS A 210 2.17 -9.02 -24.50
N PRO A 211 2.18 -7.87 -23.80
CA PRO A 211 3.26 -7.51 -22.87
C PRO A 211 3.68 -8.58 -21.87
N TYR A 212 2.73 -9.35 -21.32
CA TYR A 212 3.07 -10.39 -20.34
C TYR A 212 3.73 -11.60 -20.98
N ILE A 213 3.48 -11.82 -22.29
CA ILE A 213 4.20 -12.84 -23.06
C ILE A 213 5.64 -12.40 -23.23
N ASP A 214 5.87 -11.15 -23.66
CA ASP A 214 7.23 -10.61 -23.86
C ASP A 214 8.05 -10.65 -22.57
N ILE A 215 7.49 -10.27 -21.41
CA ILE A 215 8.16 -10.42 -20.10
C ILE A 215 8.54 -11.89 -19.86
N THR A 216 7.63 -12.82 -20.17
CA THR A 216 7.88 -14.25 -19.96
C THR A 216 9.01 -14.75 -20.85
N LEU A 217 9.03 -14.35 -22.12
CA LEU A 217 10.09 -14.73 -23.06
C LEU A 217 11.46 -14.17 -22.64
N ALA A 218 11.52 -12.90 -22.25
CA ALA A 218 12.76 -12.27 -21.78
C ALA A 218 13.29 -12.95 -20.50
N LEU A 219 12.40 -13.39 -19.61
CA LEU A 219 12.80 -14.14 -18.41
C LEU A 219 13.24 -15.56 -18.76
N LEU A 220 12.53 -16.26 -19.65
CA LEU A 220 12.91 -17.60 -20.11
C LEU A 220 14.32 -17.62 -20.70
N GLU A 221 14.66 -16.63 -21.53
CA GLU A 221 16.00 -16.46 -22.09
C GLU A 221 17.06 -16.30 -20.99
N ARG A 222 16.79 -15.46 -19.97
CA ARG A 222 17.70 -15.29 -18.81
C ARG A 222 17.92 -16.57 -18.02
N PHE A 223 16.97 -17.50 -18.04
CA PHE A 223 17.06 -18.80 -17.38
C PHE A 223 17.53 -19.93 -18.34
N GLY A 224 18.08 -19.57 -19.51
CA GLY A 224 18.70 -20.49 -20.45
C GLY A 224 17.75 -21.19 -21.41
N ILE A 225 16.48 -20.76 -21.50
CA ILE A 225 15.49 -21.37 -22.40
C ILE A 225 15.45 -20.62 -23.73
N ALA A 226 15.89 -21.29 -24.78
CA ALA A 226 15.79 -20.80 -26.15
C ALA A 226 14.42 -21.13 -26.77
N LEU A 227 13.82 -20.15 -27.43
CA LEU A 227 12.51 -20.28 -28.07
C LEU A 227 12.47 -19.56 -29.42
N ARG A 228 11.79 -20.16 -30.39
CA ARG A 228 11.41 -19.52 -31.66
C ARG A 228 9.93 -19.14 -31.63
N ARG A 229 9.58 -17.97 -32.17
CA ARG A 229 8.17 -17.57 -32.32
C ARG A 229 7.84 -17.18 -33.75
N ASP A 230 6.62 -17.50 -34.17
CA ASP A 230 5.98 -16.95 -35.37
C ASP A 230 4.92 -15.94 -34.93
N GLY A 231 5.34 -14.68 -34.88
CA GLY A 231 4.58 -13.60 -34.26
C GLY A 231 4.10 -13.99 -32.85
N TYR A 232 2.79 -13.86 -32.64
CA TYR A 232 2.10 -14.32 -31.42
C TYR A 232 1.20 -15.54 -31.67
N ARG A 233 1.33 -16.19 -32.83
CA ARG A 233 0.47 -17.30 -33.24
C ARG A 233 1.04 -18.66 -32.83
N ARG A 234 2.37 -18.79 -32.84
CA ARG A 234 3.04 -20.03 -32.47
C ARG A 234 4.35 -19.77 -31.73
N PHE A 235 4.60 -20.58 -30.71
CA PHE A 235 5.82 -20.58 -29.90
C PHE A 235 6.43 -21.99 -29.92
N THR A 236 7.72 -22.11 -30.22
CA THR A 236 8.44 -23.39 -30.30
C THR A 236 9.63 -23.39 -29.36
N ILE A 237 9.51 -24.15 -28.27
CA ILE A 237 10.57 -24.41 -27.30
C ILE A 237 11.56 -25.39 -27.94
N LEU A 238 12.84 -25.03 -27.97
CA LEU A 238 13.85 -25.83 -28.65
C LEU A 238 14.22 -27.09 -27.84
N ALA A 239 14.61 -28.14 -28.55
CA ALA A 239 15.12 -29.37 -27.94
C ALA A 239 16.38 -29.11 -27.11
N GLY A 240 16.62 -29.91 -26.07
CA GLY A 240 17.73 -29.72 -25.14
C GLY A 240 17.49 -28.66 -24.06
N SER A 241 16.27 -28.10 -23.99
CA SER A 241 15.92 -27.09 -22.99
C SER A 241 16.13 -27.59 -21.55
N ARG A 242 16.85 -26.80 -20.75
CA ARG A 242 17.06 -27.00 -19.31
C ARG A 242 17.13 -25.66 -18.60
N TYR A 243 16.51 -25.58 -17.43
CA TYR A 243 16.55 -24.37 -16.62
C TYR A 243 17.88 -24.26 -15.86
N HIS A 244 18.59 -23.15 -16.08
CA HIS A 244 19.81 -22.82 -15.36
C HIS A 244 19.61 -21.56 -14.53
N SER A 245 20.10 -21.57 -13.28
CA SER A 245 20.12 -20.35 -12.48
C SER A 245 21.03 -19.31 -13.13
N PRO A 246 20.58 -18.04 -13.27
CA PRO A 246 21.43 -16.94 -13.72
C PRO A 246 22.43 -16.48 -12.63
N GLY A 247 22.47 -17.15 -11.48
CA GLY A 247 23.21 -16.71 -10.30
C GLY A 247 22.49 -15.58 -9.57
N VAL A 248 22.46 -14.39 -10.17
CA VAL A 248 21.80 -13.20 -9.60
C VAL A 248 20.80 -12.63 -10.59
N LEU A 249 19.60 -12.28 -10.10
CA LEU A 249 18.57 -11.62 -10.90
C LEU A 249 17.98 -10.42 -10.15
N GLN A 250 18.06 -9.24 -10.78
CA GLN A 250 17.40 -8.02 -10.31
C GLN A 250 15.97 -7.96 -10.87
N VAL A 251 14.99 -7.89 -9.96
CA VAL A 251 13.60 -7.60 -10.31
C VAL A 251 13.45 -6.09 -10.52
N GLU A 252 12.93 -5.71 -11.69
CA GLU A 252 12.56 -4.31 -11.98
C GLU A 252 11.39 -3.87 -11.10
N ALA A 253 11.33 -2.58 -10.79
CA ALA A 253 10.16 -2.04 -10.10
C ALA A 253 8.92 -2.05 -10.99
N ASP A 254 7.75 -2.10 -10.38
CA ASP A 254 6.48 -2.35 -11.06
C ASP A 254 6.06 -1.21 -12.00
N ALA A 255 6.05 -1.46 -13.32
CA ALA A 255 5.69 -0.45 -14.31
C ALA A 255 4.21 -0.05 -14.25
N SER A 256 3.32 -0.98 -13.89
CA SER A 256 1.91 -0.65 -13.60
C SER A 256 1.82 0.36 -12.46
N SER A 257 2.55 0.15 -11.37
CA SER A 257 2.55 1.04 -10.20
C SER A 257 3.19 2.40 -10.50
N ALA A 258 4.16 2.43 -11.42
CA ALA A 258 4.72 3.67 -11.91
C ALA A 258 3.68 4.58 -12.56
N SER A 259 2.64 4.01 -13.20
CA SER A 259 1.58 4.80 -13.84
C SER A 259 0.91 5.77 -12.88
N TYR A 260 0.69 5.40 -11.61
CA TYR A 260 0.04 6.26 -10.61
C TYR A 260 0.87 7.52 -10.32
N PHE A 261 2.19 7.36 -10.23
CA PHE A 261 3.11 8.46 -9.96
C PHE A 261 3.40 9.28 -11.21
N ILE A 262 3.38 8.66 -12.40
CA ILE A 262 3.38 9.37 -13.67
C ILE A 262 2.14 10.26 -13.77
N ALA A 263 0.96 9.70 -13.47
CA ALA A 263 -0.28 10.45 -13.48
C ALA A 263 -0.30 11.57 -12.42
N ALA A 264 0.13 11.29 -11.18
CA ALA A 264 0.25 12.32 -10.14
C ALA A 264 1.15 13.48 -10.59
N GLY A 265 2.32 13.19 -11.18
CA GLY A 265 3.22 14.20 -11.74
C GLY A 265 2.66 14.93 -12.96
N ALA A 266 1.75 14.32 -13.71
CA ALA A 266 1.07 14.94 -14.85
C ALA A 266 -0.11 15.83 -14.44
N ILE A 267 -0.81 15.47 -13.36
CA ILE A 267 -2.00 16.15 -12.84
C ILE A 267 -1.61 17.33 -11.95
N ALA A 268 -0.71 17.10 -10.99
CA ALA A 268 -0.47 18.04 -9.91
C ALA A 268 0.31 19.28 -10.36
N ALA A 269 0.03 20.42 -9.73
CA ALA A 269 0.81 21.64 -9.89
C ALA A 269 2.16 21.53 -9.15
N SER A 270 3.21 22.20 -9.59
CA SER A 270 4.43 22.35 -8.79
C SER A 270 4.69 23.84 -8.61
N ASP A 271 4.33 24.38 -7.44
CA ASP A 271 4.51 25.80 -7.10
C ASP A 271 5.97 26.17 -6.78
N THR A 272 6.83 25.19 -6.48
CA THR A 272 8.16 25.47 -5.91
C THR A 272 9.32 25.38 -6.92
N GLY A 273 9.07 25.37 -8.23
CA GLY A 273 10.14 25.25 -9.24
C GLY A 273 10.97 23.97 -9.12
N GLN A 274 10.51 22.98 -8.33
CA GLN A 274 11.17 21.69 -8.20
C GLN A 274 10.92 20.86 -9.46
N LYS A 275 11.88 20.00 -9.80
CA LYS A 275 12.02 19.31 -11.10
C LYS A 275 10.86 18.37 -11.49
N GLY A 276 9.73 18.37 -10.78
CA GLY A 276 8.67 17.39 -10.82
C GLY A 276 8.99 16.19 -9.92
N LEU A 277 8.30 15.07 -10.13
CA LEU A 277 8.50 13.83 -9.38
C LEU A 277 9.53 12.94 -10.07
N LYS A 278 10.51 12.42 -9.31
CA LYS A 278 11.41 11.36 -9.79
C LYS A 278 10.90 9.99 -9.32
N ILE A 279 10.72 9.07 -10.24
CA ILE A 279 10.34 7.68 -10.00
C ILE A 279 11.60 6.81 -10.17
N GLU A 280 11.90 5.97 -9.20
CA GLU A 280 13.11 5.14 -9.16
C GLU A 280 12.78 3.64 -9.22
N GLY A 281 13.62 2.87 -9.91
CA GLY A 281 13.52 1.41 -10.04
C GLY A 281 12.92 0.92 -11.36
N VAL A 282 12.41 1.84 -12.20
CA VAL A 282 11.89 1.57 -13.53
C VAL A 282 12.21 2.74 -14.44
N GLY A 283 12.53 2.46 -15.71
CA GLY A 283 12.92 3.47 -16.70
C GLY A 283 12.40 3.15 -18.10
N LEU A 284 12.84 3.93 -19.09
CA LEU A 284 12.34 3.91 -20.47
C LEU A 284 12.59 2.58 -21.21
N THR A 285 13.54 1.78 -20.74
CA THR A 285 13.93 0.50 -21.35
C THR A 285 13.40 -0.72 -20.59
N SER A 286 12.40 -0.53 -19.71
CA SER A 286 11.79 -1.64 -18.96
C SER A 286 11.24 -2.71 -19.91
N ILE A 287 11.41 -3.99 -19.54
CA ILE A 287 10.81 -5.12 -20.28
C ILE A 287 9.29 -5.19 -20.09
N GLN A 288 8.74 -4.45 -19.13
CA GLN A 288 7.32 -4.48 -18.80
C GLN A 288 6.55 -3.59 -19.77
N GLY A 289 5.60 -4.15 -20.53
CA GLY A 289 4.89 -3.35 -21.54
C GLY A 289 4.04 -2.20 -20.97
N ASP A 290 3.64 -2.26 -19.69
CA ASP A 290 2.97 -1.15 -19.00
C ASP A 290 3.81 0.13 -18.95
N ILE A 291 5.13 0.07 -19.20
CA ILE A 291 5.97 1.26 -19.38
C ILE A 291 5.49 2.15 -20.53
N ARG A 292 4.79 1.59 -21.52
CA ARG A 292 4.16 2.33 -22.63
C ARG A 292 3.05 3.28 -22.18
N PHE A 293 2.62 3.21 -20.92
CA PHE A 293 1.78 4.23 -20.31
C PHE A 293 2.38 5.64 -20.47
N ILE A 294 3.72 5.74 -20.51
CA ILE A 294 4.43 7.00 -20.77
C ILE A 294 3.97 7.65 -22.08
N ASP A 295 3.73 6.87 -23.13
CA ASP A 295 3.34 7.40 -24.43
C ASP A 295 1.90 7.95 -24.40
N ALA A 296 0.99 7.24 -23.73
CA ALA A 296 -0.37 7.70 -23.50
C ALA A 296 -0.39 8.98 -22.63
N ALA A 297 0.38 9.01 -21.53
CA ALA A 297 0.50 10.17 -20.67
C ALA A 297 1.10 11.38 -21.43
N ARG A 298 2.12 11.17 -22.28
CA ARG A 298 2.66 12.21 -23.17
C ARG A 298 1.64 12.70 -24.18
N ALA A 299 0.82 11.81 -24.74
CA ALA A 299 -0.27 12.18 -25.65
C ALA A 299 -1.35 13.04 -24.96
N MET A 300 -1.61 12.80 -23.67
CA MET A 300 -2.43 13.67 -22.82
C MET A 300 -1.72 14.99 -22.44
N GLY A 301 -0.42 15.10 -22.67
CA GLY A 301 0.37 16.31 -22.48
C GLY A 301 1.33 16.30 -21.29
N ALA A 302 1.55 15.17 -20.62
CA ALA A 302 2.57 15.04 -19.58
C ALA A 302 4.00 15.20 -20.16
N LYS A 303 4.91 15.78 -19.37
CA LYS A 303 6.34 15.86 -19.73
C LYS A 303 7.11 14.82 -18.94
N ILE A 304 7.60 13.80 -19.65
CA ILE A 304 8.29 12.66 -19.06
C ILE A 304 9.64 12.49 -19.75
N THR A 305 10.71 12.48 -18.96
CA THR A 305 12.08 12.12 -19.38
C THR A 305 12.59 10.99 -18.49
N GLY A 306 13.68 10.32 -18.83
CA GLY A 306 14.21 9.25 -17.98
C GLY A 306 15.40 8.55 -18.59
N ASP A 307 15.93 7.59 -17.84
CA ASP A 307 17.00 6.67 -18.26
C ASP A 307 16.49 5.22 -18.13
N ALA A 308 17.38 4.24 -18.04
CA ALA A 308 17.02 2.83 -17.92
C ALA A 308 16.40 2.45 -16.55
N HIS A 309 16.59 3.27 -15.52
CA HIS A 309 16.26 2.94 -14.11
C HIS A 309 15.44 4.02 -13.40
N SER A 310 15.19 5.15 -14.04
CA SER A 310 14.41 6.23 -13.47
C SER A 310 13.60 7.02 -14.49
N LEU A 311 12.51 7.61 -14.02
CA LEU A 311 11.68 8.55 -14.77
C LEU A 311 11.60 9.88 -14.01
N GLN A 312 11.65 10.99 -14.75
CA GLN A 312 11.37 12.33 -14.26
C GLN A 312 10.06 12.81 -14.90
N VAL A 313 9.08 13.12 -14.08
CA VAL A 313 7.72 13.46 -14.52
C VAL A 313 7.36 14.85 -14.02
N ARG A 314 6.83 15.69 -14.92
CA ARG A 314 6.28 17.00 -14.59
C ARG A 314 5.03 17.29 -15.40
N ARG A 315 4.17 18.14 -14.85
CA ARG A 315 3.00 18.64 -15.56
C ARG A 315 3.41 19.38 -16.83
N GLY A 316 2.76 19.05 -17.94
CA GLY A 316 2.97 19.70 -19.23
C GLY A 316 1.75 20.53 -19.61
N ARG A 317 0.97 20.08 -20.60
CA ARG A 317 -0.29 20.72 -20.99
C ARG A 317 -1.27 20.69 -19.82
N TRP A 318 -1.98 21.80 -19.59
CA TRP A 318 -3.07 21.87 -18.62
C TRP A 318 -4.23 22.70 -19.18
N PRO A 319 -5.49 22.24 -19.12
CA PRO A 319 -5.91 20.88 -18.73
C PRO A 319 -5.26 19.78 -19.59
N LEU A 320 -5.30 18.54 -19.14
CA LEU A 320 -4.80 17.41 -19.94
C LEU A 320 -5.59 17.31 -21.26
N LYS A 321 -5.01 16.72 -22.30
CA LYS A 321 -5.71 16.47 -23.56
C LYS A 321 -6.46 15.14 -23.46
N ALA A 322 -7.74 15.12 -23.81
CA ALA A 322 -8.46 13.87 -23.97
C ALA A 322 -7.89 13.05 -25.13
N ILE A 323 -7.92 11.73 -25.00
CA ILE A 323 -7.40 10.78 -26.00
C ILE A 323 -8.43 9.67 -26.28
N SER A 324 -8.35 9.05 -27.46
CA SER A 324 -9.00 7.76 -27.74
C SER A 324 -7.88 6.73 -27.96
N LEU A 325 -7.88 5.63 -27.20
CA LEU A 325 -6.76 4.71 -27.13
C LEU A 325 -7.21 3.24 -27.01
N ASP A 326 -6.67 2.39 -27.90
CA ASP A 326 -6.67 0.94 -27.70
C ASP A 326 -5.70 0.58 -26.56
N CYS A 327 -6.23 -0.02 -25.50
CA CYS A 327 -5.50 -0.27 -24.27
C CYS A 327 -4.88 -1.67 -24.15
N ASN A 328 -4.90 -2.50 -25.21
CA ASN A 328 -4.39 -3.89 -25.16
C ASN A 328 -2.91 -3.97 -24.79
N HIS A 329 -2.13 -2.93 -25.11
CA HIS A 329 -0.70 -2.84 -24.79
C HIS A 329 -0.39 -2.40 -23.35
N ILE A 330 -1.36 -1.84 -22.64
CA ILE A 330 -1.22 -1.35 -21.27
C ILE A 330 -2.48 -1.68 -20.44
N PRO A 331 -2.98 -2.94 -20.49
CA PRO A 331 -4.33 -3.26 -20.04
C PRO A 331 -4.52 -3.07 -18.54
N ASP A 332 -3.43 -2.98 -17.79
CA ASP A 332 -3.42 -2.82 -16.34
C ASP A 332 -3.18 -1.34 -15.95
N ALA A 333 -2.26 -0.65 -16.62
CA ALA A 333 -2.00 0.78 -16.43
C ALA A 333 -3.08 1.71 -17.04
N ALA A 334 -3.90 1.22 -17.98
CA ALA A 334 -4.96 2.02 -18.61
C ALA A 334 -6.04 2.50 -17.62
N MET A 335 -6.23 1.82 -16.47
CA MET A 335 -7.12 2.33 -15.40
C MET A 335 -6.65 3.68 -14.87
N THR A 336 -5.35 3.95 -14.90
CA THR A 336 -4.79 5.23 -14.46
C THR A 336 -5.10 6.33 -15.47
N LEU A 337 -5.22 6.02 -16.78
CA LEU A 337 -5.69 6.98 -17.79
C LEU A 337 -7.14 7.40 -17.53
N ALA A 338 -7.99 6.47 -17.07
CA ALA A 338 -9.35 6.80 -16.68
C ALA A 338 -9.41 7.79 -15.50
N ALA A 339 -8.49 7.70 -14.54
CA ALA A 339 -8.35 8.71 -13.49
C ALA A 339 -7.80 10.06 -14.03
N MET A 340 -6.83 10.02 -14.96
CA MET A 340 -6.33 11.22 -15.63
C MET A 340 -7.39 11.94 -16.47
N ALA A 341 -8.36 11.19 -17.02
CA ALA A 341 -9.46 11.75 -17.81
C ALA A 341 -10.33 12.74 -17.02
N LEU A 342 -10.38 12.64 -15.69
CA LEU A 342 -11.04 13.63 -14.82
C LEU A 342 -10.46 15.05 -14.94
N TYR A 343 -9.23 15.16 -15.44
CA TYR A 343 -8.48 16.40 -15.57
C TYR A 343 -8.25 16.81 -17.03
N ALA A 344 -8.91 16.11 -17.96
CA ALA A 344 -8.77 16.36 -19.38
C ALA A 344 -9.74 17.44 -19.89
N GLU A 345 -9.45 17.97 -21.06
CA GLU A 345 -10.38 18.75 -21.86
C GLU A 345 -10.97 17.83 -22.93
N GLY A 346 -12.29 17.60 -22.88
CA GLY A 346 -13.03 16.68 -23.75
C GLY A 346 -13.23 15.27 -23.17
N THR A 347 -13.81 14.37 -23.97
CA THR A 347 -14.09 12.98 -23.57
C THR A 347 -12.92 12.06 -23.91
N THR A 348 -12.40 11.35 -22.91
CA THR A 348 -11.39 10.29 -23.12
C THR A 348 -12.10 8.96 -23.36
N GLU A 349 -11.65 8.20 -24.35
CA GLU A 349 -12.19 6.89 -24.72
C GLU A 349 -11.11 5.81 -24.63
N LEU A 350 -11.37 4.77 -23.83
CA LEU A 350 -10.48 3.63 -23.65
C LEU A 350 -11.18 2.40 -24.21
N THR A 351 -10.59 1.74 -25.22
CA THR A 351 -11.16 0.56 -25.89
C THR A 351 -10.27 -0.66 -25.73
N ASN A 352 -10.76 -1.84 -26.17
CA ASN A 352 -10.06 -3.12 -26.07
C ASN A 352 -9.73 -3.50 -24.62
N ILE A 353 -10.68 -3.22 -23.72
CA ILE A 353 -10.56 -3.47 -22.28
C ILE A 353 -11.56 -4.53 -21.77
N ALA A 354 -12.16 -5.36 -22.63
CA ALA A 354 -13.10 -6.42 -22.23
C ALA A 354 -12.59 -7.30 -21.07
N SER A 355 -11.28 -7.59 -21.05
CA SER A 355 -10.64 -8.35 -19.96
C SER A 355 -10.83 -7.74 -18.56
N TRP A 356 -11.11 -6.44 -18.45
CA TRP A 356 -11.37 -5.76 -17.17
C TRP A 356 -12.57 -6.30 -16.41
N ARG A 357 -13.54 -6.91 -17.11
CA ARG A 357 -14.76 -7.45 -16.50
C ARG A 357 -14.53 -8.69 -15.65
N VAL A 358 -13.50 -9.48 -15.98
CA VAL A 358 -13.22 -10.80 -15.41
C VAL A 358 -11.95 -10.85 -14.56
N LYS A 359 -11.44 -9.68 -14.15
CA LYS A 359 -10.27 -9.56 -13.27
C LYS A 359 -10.71 -9.65 -11.80
N GLU A 360 -10.08 -8.90 -10.91
CA GLU A 360 -10.41 -8.90 -9.48
C GLU A 360 -11.90 -8.55 -9.23
N THR A 361 -12.35 -7.46 -9.86
CA THR A 361 -13.74 -7.00 -9.95
C THR A 361 -14.11 -6.73 -11.42
N ASP A 362 -15.37 -6.41 -11.72
CA ASP A 362 -15.72 -5.79 -13.01
C ASP A 362 -15.23 -4.35 -13.01
N ARG A 363 -13.99 -4.14 -13.47
CA ARG A 363 -13.32 -2.84 -13.41
C ARG A 363 -13.96 -1.80 -14.32
N ILE A 364 -14.64 -2.19 -15.40
CA ILE A 364 -15.34 -1.22 -16.27
C ILE A 364 -16.53 -0.64 -15.49
N ALA A 365 -17.36 -1.51 -14.94
CA ALA A 365 -18.53 -1.10 -14.16
C ALA A 365 -18.12 -0.32 -12.90
N ALA A 366 -17.10 -0.81 -12.18
CA ALA A 366 -16.59 -0.16 -10.98
C ALA A 366 -15.99 1.22 -11.29
N MET A 367 -15.15 1.37 -12.32
CA MET A 367 -14.59 2.68 -12.69
C MET A 367 -15.68 3.66 -13.10
N ALA A 368 -16.65 3.26 -13.93
CA ALA A 368 -17.75 4.13 -14.32
C ALA A 368 -18.56 4.61 -13.10
N ALA A 369 -18.86 3.72 -12.16
CA ALA A 369 -19.60 4.04 -10.95
C ALA A 369 -18.85 5.03 -10.06
N GLU A 370 -17.57 4.77 -9.77
CA GLU A 370 -16.81 5.59 -8.82
C GLU A 370 -16.33 6.92 -9.45
N LEU A 371 -16.04 6.97 -10.75
CA LEU A 371 -15.80 8.25 -11.46
C LEU A 371 -17.08 9.10 -11.51
N GLY A 372 -18.24 8.48 -11.71
CA GLY A 372 -19.53 9.16 -11.66
C GLY A 372 -19.81 9.83 -10.31
N ARG A 373 -19.40 9.19 -9.20
CA ARG A 373 -19.49 9.78 -7.84
C ARG A 373 -18.66 11.04 -7.68
N LEU A 374 -17.57 11.18 -8.44
CA LEU A 374 -16.70 12.36 -8.44
C LEU A 374 -17.25 13.51 -9.31
N GLY A 375 -18.35 13.28 -10.03
CA GLY A 375 -19.01 14.26 -10.90
C GLY A 375 -18.75 14.08 -12.39
N ALA A 376 -18.01 13.05 -12.80
CA ALA A 376 -17.80 12.74 -14.21
C ALA A 376 -19.04 12.11 -14.86
N HIS A 377 -19.17 12.25 -16.17
CA HIS A 377 -20.11 11.45 -16.95
C HIS A 377 -19.35 10.27 -17.57
N CYS A 378 -19.86 9.05 -17.38
CA CYS A 378 -19.22 7.83 -17.87
C CYS A 378 -20.19 6.99 -18.71
N GLU A 379 -19.75 6.57 -19.89
CA GLU A 379 -20.43 5.57 -20.71
C GLU A 379 -19.58 4.28 -20.73
N ALA A 380 -20.14 3.19 -20.23
CA ALA A 380 -19.48 1.89 -20.18
C ALA A 380 -20.14 0.92 -21.17
N GLY A 381 -19.34 0.38 -22.09
CA GLY A 381 -19.76 -0.69 -23.00
C GLY A 381 -19.05 -2.01 -22.70
N GLU A 382 -19.25 -3.03 -23.54
CA GLU A 382 -18.70 -4.37 -23.33
C GLU A 382 -17.18 -4.37 -23.17
N ASP A 383 -16.49 -3.61 -24.01
CA ASP A 383 -15.02 -3.57 -24.12
C ASP A 383 -14.44 -2.15 -24.12
N TYR A 384 -15.23 -1.14 -23.71
CA TYR A 384 -14.81 0.25 -23.67
C TYR A 384 -15.36 1.03 -22.47
N LEU A 385 -14.69 2.14 -22.16
CA LEU A 385 -15.12 3.15 -21.19
C LEU A 385 -14.85 4.55 -21.76
N ARG A 386 -15.89 5.39 -21.83
CA ARG A 386 -15.79 6.82 -22.15
C ARG A 386 -16.00 7.66 -20.91
N ILE A 387 -15.16 8.68 -20.73
CA ILE A 387 -15.14 9.51 -19.54
C ILE A 387 -15.10 10.97 -19.97
N THR A 388 -16.17 11.69 -19.67
CA THR A 388 -16.23 13.14 -19.76
C THR A 388 -16.04 13.71 -18.35
N PRO A 389 -15.02 14.56 -18.13
CA PRO A 389 -14.73 15.09 -16.80
C PRO A 389 -15.85 16.02 -16.30
N PRO A 390 -15.89 16.33 -15.00
CA PRO A 390 -16.73 17.40 -14.49
C PRO A 390 -16.43 18.71 -15.24
N GLY A 391 -17.48 19.45 -15.64
CA GLY A 391 -17.33 20.62 -16.51
C GLY A 391 -16.50 21.76 -15.90
N ASP A 392 -16.58 21.92 -14.57
CA ASP A 392 -15.79 22.88 -13.80
C ASP A 392 -15.64 22.41 -12.34
N ALA A 393 -14.98 23.21 -11.50
CA ALA A 393 -14.77 22.93 -10.09
C ALA A 393 -16.08 22.74 -9.28
N ALA A 394 -17.18 23.41 -9.64
CA ALA A 394 -18.45 23.30 -8.92
C ALA A 394 -19.17 21.97 -9.17
N HIS A 395 -18.83 21.27 -10.26
CA HIS A 395 -19.40 19.97 -10.60
C HIS A 395 -18.66 18.79 -9.94
N TRP A 396 -17.47 19.02 -9.37
CA TRP A 396 -16.77 18.02 -8.58
C TRP A 396 -17.52 17.73 -7.28
N ARG A 397 -17.44 16.48 -6.82
CA ARG A 397 -18.11 16.03 -5.59
C ARG A 397 -17.12 15.30 -4.68
N ALA A 398 -17.20 15.57 -3.39
CA ALA A 398 -16.55 14.73 -2.40
C ALA A 398 -17.20 13.34 -2.43
N ALA A 399 -16.39 12.29 -2.42
CA ALA A 399 -16.89 10.94 -2.62
C ALA A 399 -16.18 9.92 -1.72
N SER A 400 -16.95 8.93 -1.28
CA SER A 400 -16.45 7.67 -0.73
C SER A 400 -16.29 6.66 -1.85
N ILE A 401 -15.05 6.31 -2.14
CA ILE A 401 -14.66 5.39 -3.20
C ILE A 401 -14.64 3.97 -2.68
N ARG A 402 -15.46 3.10 -3.26
CA ARG A 402 -15.39 1.66 -3.02
C ARG A 402 -14.25 1.06 -3.84
N THR A 403 -13.45 0.21 -3.21
CA THR A 403 -12.29 -0.42 -3.85
C THR A 403 -12.61 -1.80 -4.42
N TYR A 404 -13.71 -2.44 -3.96
CA TYR A 404 -14.12 -3.78 -4.40
C TYR A 404 -13.03 -4.84 -4.17
N ASP A 405 -12.22 -4.68 -3.11
CA ASP A 405 -11.00 -5.46 -2.87
C ASP A 405 -10.01 -5.46 -4.06
N ASP A 406 -10.05 -4.39 -4.87
CA ASP A 406 -9.16 -4.20 -6.01
C ASP A 406 -8.20 -3.03 -5.77
N HIS A 407 -6.96 -3.39 -5.46
CA HIS A 407 -5.81 -2.49 -5.35
C HIS A 407 -5.73 -1.40 -6.44
N ARG A 408 -6.10 -1.70 -7.69
CA ARG A 408 -6.03 -0.70 -8.78
C ARG A 408 -7.13 0.34 -8.69
N MET A 409 -8.32 -0.04 -8.22
CA MET A 409 -9.40 0.92 -7.95
C MET A 409 -8.93 1.93 -6.89
N ALA A 410 -8.36 1.44 -5.80
CA ALA A 410 -7.82 2.29 -4.72
C ALA A 410 -6.73 3.24 -5.20
N MET A 411 -5.72 2.73 -5.91
CA MET A 411 -4.57 3.52 -6.33
C MET A 411 -4.89 4.50 -7.46
N CYS A 412 -5.68 4.12 -8.46
CA CYS A 412 -6.07 5.03 -9.54
C CYS A 412 -6.94 6.17 -9.01
N LEU A 413 -7.96 5.85 -8.22
CA LEU A 413 -8.95 6.84 -7.80
C LEU A 413 -8.43 7.73 -6.66
N SER A 414 -7.38 7.33 -5.93
CA SER A 414 -6.68 8.23 -4.99
C SER A 414 -6.21 9.53 -5.67
N LEU A 415 -5.90 9.48 -6.97
CA LEU A 415 -5.48 10.62 -7.76
C LEU A 415 -6.58 11.68 -7.93
N ALA A 416 -7.84 11.34 -7.66
CA ALA A 416 -8.93 12.33 -7.60
C ALA A 416 -8.78 13.31 -6.43
N ALA A 417 -7.91 13.03 -5.46
CA ALA A 417 -7.59 13.96 -4.38
C ALA A 417 -6.91 15.26 -4.89
N PHE A 418 -6.36 15.27 -6.10
CA PHE A 418 -5.80 16.47 -6.76
C PHE A 418 -6.85 17.36 -7.45
N ASN A 419 -8.15 17.16 -7.16
CA ASN A 419 -9.24 17.88 -7.82
C ASN A 419 -9.12 19.40 -7.65
N PRO A 420 -9.50 20.18 -8.68
CA PRO A 420 -9.43 21.64 -8.64
C PRO A 420 -10.42 22.27 -7.67
N ALA A 421 -11.41 21.52 -7.19
CA ALA A 421 -12.44 22.01 -6.25
C ALA A 421 -11.97 22.04 -4.79
N GLY A 422 -10.79 21.48 -4.47
CA GLY A 422 -10.28 21.45 -3.11
C GLY A 422 -11.07 20.51 -2.19
N LEU A 423 -11.76 19.51 -2.74
CA LEU A 423 -12.59 18.57 -2.00
C LEU A 423 -11.77 17.36 -1.51
N PRO A 424 -12.03 16.84 -0.30
CA PRO A 424 -11.38 15.63 0.18
C PRO A 424 -11.95 14.38 -0.51
N LEU A 425 -11.21 13.29 -0.41
CA LEU A 425 -11.55 11.98 -0.98
C LEU A 425 -11.47 10.90 0.10
N ARG A 426 -12.47 10.03 0.19
CA ARG A 426 -12.40 8.84 1.06
C ARG A 426 -12.14 7.60 0.22
N ILE A 427 -11.10 6.83 0.55
CA ILE A 427 -10.88 5.48 0.01
C ILE A 427 -11.33 4.46 1.05
N LEU A 428 -12.31 3.62 0.71
CA LEU A 428 -12.77 2.53 1.58
C LEU A 428 -11.86 1.31 1.42
N GLU A 429 -11.56 0.61 2.51
CA GLU A 429 -10.71 -0.58 2.53
C GLU A 429 -9.36 -0.38 1.79
N PRO A 430 -8.60 0.68 2.14
CA PRO A 430 -7.35 1.01 1.46
C PRO A 430 -6.29 -0.09 1.55
N GLY A 431 -6.44 -1.02 2.49
CA GLY A 431 -5.56 -2.18 2.66
C GLY A 431 -5.47 -3.12 1.45
N CYS A 432 -6.44 -3.09 0.53
CA CYS A 432 -6.38 -3.90 -0.68
C CYS A 432 -5.12 -3.64 -1.54
N VAL A 433 -4.46 -2.47 -1.39
CA VAL A 433 -3.19 -2.14 -2.07
C VAL A 433 -2.04 -3.09 -1.72
N ALA A 434 -2.11 -3.80 -0.59
CA ALA A 434 -1.10 -4.78 -0.16
C ALA A 434 -0.83 -5.89 -1.19
N LYS A 435 -1.76 -6.11 -2.12
CA LYS A 435 -1.60 -7.05 -3.23
C LYS A 435 -0.43 -6.73 -4.16
N THR A 436 -0.10 -5.45 -4.37
CA THR A 436 0.99 -5.05 -5.28
C THR A 436 1.88 -3.95 -4.74
N PHE A 437 1.38 -3.11 -3.84
CA PHE A 437 2.11 -1.99 -3.28
C PHE A 437 1.64 -1.70 -1.84
N PRO A 438 2.06 -2.51 -0.84
CA PRO A 438 1.62 -2.34 0.55
C PRO A 438 1.83 -0.95 1.14
N GLY A 439 2.89 -0.23 0.76
CA GLY A 439 3.18 1.14 1.21
C GLY A 439 2.69 2.23 0.25
N TYR A 440 1.68 1.97 -0.59
CA TYR A 440 1.27 2.91 -1.63
C TYR A 440 0.86 4.28 -1.08
N PHE A 441 -0.02 4.32 -0.09
CA PHE A 441 -0.54 5.60 0.43
C PHE A 441 0.55 6.39 1.14
N ASP A 442 1.44 5.74 1.90
CA ASP A 442 2.62 6.38 2.47
C ASP A 442 3.52 6.97 1.38
N ALA A 443 3.74 6.24 0.29
CA ALA A 443 4.55 6.71 -0.84
C ALA A 443 3.89 7.89 -1.57
N LEU A 444 2.57 7.85 -1.81
CA LEU A 444 1.82 8.94 -2.43
C LEU A 444 1.83 10.19 -1.54
N LEU A 445 1.45 10.05 -0.28
CA LEU A 445 1.35 11.18 0.66
C LEU A 445 2.73 11.74 1.01
N GLY A 446 3.78 10.91 1.02
CA GLY A 446 5.16 11.34 1.25
C GLY A 446 5.75 12.20 0.14
N VAL A 447 5.20 12.13 -1.08
CA VAL A 447 5.58 13.01 -2.20
C VAL A 447 4.54 14.08 -2.50
N ALA A 448 3.36 14.01 -1.90
CA ALA A 448 2.28 14.97 -2.12
C ALA A 448 2.46 16.24 -1.27
N GLN A 449 1.89 17.34 -1.77
CA GLN A 449 1.91 18.65 -1.15
C GLN A 449 0.51 19.23 -1.11
N THR A 450 0.16 19.87 -0.01
CA THR A 450 -1.05 20.67 0.15
C THR A 450 -0.78 21.80 1.15
N ALA A 451 -1.57 22.87 1.08
CA ALA A 451 -1.55 23.94 2.05
C ALA A 451 -1.78 23.37 3.45
N ALA A 452 -0.97 23.81 4.43
CA ALA A 452 -0.98 23.24 5.77
C ALA A 452 -2.40 23.26 6.36
N GLU A 453 -3.15 24.33 6.12
CA GLU A 453 -4.52 24.56 6.59
C GLU A 453 -5.51 23.48 6.15
N ARG A 454 -5.25 22.80 5.02
CA ARG A 454 -6.07 21.70 4.50
C ARG A 454 -5.79 20.35 5.15
N ILE A 455 -4.66 20.21 5.85
CA ILE A 455 -4.35 18.97 6.57
C ILE A 455 -5.17 18.97 7.87
N PRO A 456 -6.14 18.05 8.04
CA PRO A 456 -7.03 18.05 9.19
C PRO A 456 -6.28 17.82 10.51
N VAL A 457 -6.72 18.52 11.56
CA VAL A 457 -6.22 18.36 12.93
C VAL A 457 -7.38 18.11 13.88
N ILE A 458 -7.28 17.08 14.70
CA ILE A 458 -8.18 16.83 15.83
C ILE A 458 -7.41 17.13 17.11
N CYS A 459 -7.91 18.07 17.92
CA CYS A 459 -7.32 18.41 19.21
C CYS A 459 -8.05 17.69 20.34
N ILE A 460 -7.31 17.04 21.23
CA ILE A 460 -7.84 16.43 22.45
C ILE A 460 -7.10 17.04 23.65
N ASP A 461 -7.69 18.08 24.21
CA ASP A 461 -7.18 18.76 25.40
C ASP A 461 -7.83 18.22 26.67
N GLY A 462 -7.16 18.36 27.80
CA GLY A 462 -7.73 18.01 29.10
C GLY A 462 -6.70 17.93 30.22
N PRO A 463 -7.15 17.75 31.47
CA PRO A 463 -6.27 17.61 32.63
C PRO A 463 -5.41 16.34 32.55
N THR A 464 -4.42 16.25 33.44
CA THR A 464 -3.61 15.02 33.56
C THR A 464 -4.50 13.85 34.01
N ALA A 465 -4.14 12.65 33.55
CA ALA A 465 -4.81 11.38 33.88
C ALA A 465 -6.28 11.27 33.41
N SER A 466 -6.76 12.15 32.52
CA SER A 466 -8.09 12.05 31.91
C SER A 466 -8.23 10.90 30.90
N GLY A 467 -7.11 10.37 30.38
CA GLY A 467 -7.11 9.33 29.31
C GLY A 467 -6.83 9.87 27.91
N LYS A 468 -6.55 11.18 27.77
CA LYS A 468 -6.27 11.89 26.50
C LYS A 468 -5.28 11.18 25.57
N GLY A 469 -4.12 10.75 26.06
CA GLY A 469 -3.11 10.10 25.23
C GLY A 469 -3.57 8.74 24.69
N THR A 470 -4.30 7.97 25.50
CA THR A 470 -4.87 6.68 25.07
C THR A 470 -5.95 6.89 24.01
N LEU A 471 -6.86 7.84 24.26
CA LEU A 471 -7.91 8.21 23.30
C LEU A 471 -7.29 8.69 21.98
N ALA A 472 -6.31 9.61 22.04
CA ALA A 472 -5.67 10.18 20.87
C ALA A 472 -4.95 9.14 20.02
N ALA A 473 -4.21 8.22 20.65
CA ALA A 473 -3.54 7.13 19.94
C ALA A 473 -4.54 6.19 19.24
N ALA A 474 -5.65 5.86 19.91
CA ALA A 474 -6.69 5.00 19.34
C ALA A 474 -7.43 5.68 18.17
N VAL A 475 -7.78 6.97 18.31
CA VAL A 475 -8.41 7.75 17.22
C VAL A 475 -7.45 7.90 16.04
N ALA A 476 -6.17 8.22 16.29
CA ALA A 476 -5.15 8.32 15.25
C ALA A 476 -5.01 7.01 14.47
N ALA A 477 -4.94 5.87 15.17
CA ALA A 477 -4.86 4.55 14.54
C ALA A 477 -6.11 4.23 13.69
N ARG A 478 -7.32 4.52 14.20
CA ARG A 478 -8.57 4.28 13.48
C ARG A 478 -8.73 5.13 12.22
N LEU A 479 -8.11 6.31 12.16
CA LEU A 479 -8.15 7.23 11.01
C LEU A 479 -6.92 7.14 10.10
N GLY A 480 -5.85 6.45 10.53
CA GLY A 480 -4.55 6.50 9.86
C GLY A 480 -3.85 7.86 9.96
N TYR A 481 -4.15 8.65 10.99
CA TYR A 481 -3.57 9.98 11.20
C TYR A 481 -2.27 9.89 12.01
N HIS A 482 -1.43 10.91 11.89
CA HIS A 482 -0.28 11.06 12.78
C HIS A 482 -0.73 11.40 14.21
N LEU A 483 0.12 11.07 15.18
CA LEU A 483 -0.11 11.35 16.59
C LEU A 483 0.92 12.36 17.10
N LEU A 484 0.46 13.33 17.89
CA LEU A 484 1.30 14.24 18.68
C LEU A 484 0.87 14.19 20.16
N ASP A 485 1.72 13.62 21.02
CA ASP A 485 1.65 13.84 22.48
C ASP A 485 2.49 15.06 22.82
N SER A 486 1.84 16.22 22.90
CA SER A 486 2.53 17.47 23.23
C SER A 486 3.12 17.45 24.64
N GLY A 487 2.55 16.67 25.57
CA GLY A 487 3.10 16.51 26.91
C GLY A 487 4.42 15.73 26.91
N ALA A 488 4.59 14.81 25.96
CA ALA A 488 5.83 14.07 25.78
C ALA A 488 6.97 14.95 25.28
N LEU A 489 6.71 15.98 24.47
CA LEU A 489 7.76 16.88 23.99
C LEU A 489 8.51 17.56 25.14
N TYR A 490 7.82 18.10 26.15
CA TYR A 490 8.47 18.69 27.32
C TYR A 490 9.27 17.66 28.13
N ARG A 491 8.80 16.40 28.20
CA ARG A 491 9.52 15.29 28.86
C ARG A 491 10.76 14.87 28.07
N LEU A 492 10.68 14.90 26.75
CA LEU A 492 11.82 14.65 25.86
C LEU A 492 12.86 15.77 25.96
N THR A 493 12.44 17.03 26.02
CA THR A 493 13.35 18.15 26.29
C THR A 493 14.06 17.97 27.63
N ALA A 494 13.33 17.62 28.69
CA ALA A 494 13.92 17.36 30.00
C ALA A 494 14.89 16.16 30.00
N LEU A 495 14.51 15.06 29.35
CA LEU A 495 15.38 13.88 29.20
C LEU A 495 16.65 14.20 28.40
N SER A 496 16.51 14.89 27.27
CA SER A 496 17.64 15.33 26.45
C SER A 496 18.54 16.27 27.23
N ALA A 497 17.98 17.23 27.97
CA ALA A 497 18.75 18.13 28.82
C ALA A 497 19.54 17.37 29.89
N ALA A 498 18.91 16.41 30.57
CA ALA A 498 19.58 15.56 31.56
C ALA A 498 20.73 14.74 30.95
N GLN A 499 20.54 14.17 29.74
CA GLN A 499 21.59 13.45 29.02
C GLN A 499 22.79 14.34 28.64
N HIS A 500 22.57 15.65 28.49
CA HIS A 500 23.61 16.64 28.17
C HIS A 500 24.10 17.41 29.41
N GLY A 501 23.69 17.02 30.62
CA GLY A 501 24.11 17.70 31.87
C GLY A 501 23.50 19.10 32.08
N VAL A 502 22.41 19.43 31.38
CA VAL A 502 21.72 20.73 31.47
C VAL A 502 20.55 20.63 32.44
N GLY A 503 20.52 21.50 33.45
CA GLY A 503 19.43 21.55 34.43
C GLY A 503 18.18 22.30 33.92
N PRO A 504 16.97 22.00 34.44
CA PRO A 504 15.68 22.54 33.96
C PRO A 504 15.36 23.97 34.45
N GLN A 505 16.31 24.69 35.03
CA GLN A 505 16.10 26.02 35.61
C GLN A 505 16.10 27.13 34.54
N ALA A 506 15.49 28.27 34.84
CA ALA A 506 15.43 29.43 33.95
C ALA A 506 16.83 29.95 33.50
N ALA A 507 17.87 29.75 34.31
CA ALA A 507 19.24 30.11 33.94
C ALA A 507 19.74 29.37 32.68
N ASN A 508 19.19 28.20 32.37
CA ASN A 508 19.55 27.39 31.19
C ASN A 508 18.50 27.50 30.06
N GLU A 509 17.55 28.43 30.15
CA GLU A 509 16.38 28.48 29.27
C GLU A 509 16.75 28.56 27.78
N ALA A 510 17.77 29.35 27.41
CA ALA A 510 18.23 29.46 26.03
C ALA A 510 18.74 28.11 25.48
N VAL A 511 19.57 27.39 26.25
CA VAL A 511 20.12 26.08 25.88
C VAL A 511 19.00 25.04 25.79
N LEU A 512 18.03 25.07 26.71
CA LEU A 512 16.86 24.19 26.68
C LEU A 512 15.98 24.45 25.46
N ALA A 513 15.86 25.71 25.02
CA ALA A 513 15.09 26.07 23.83
C ALA A 513 15.77 25.56 22.54
N GLU A 514 17.09 25.65 22.44
CA GLU A 514 17.87 25.09 21.32
C GLU A 514 17.74 23.56 21.23
N LEU A 515 17.84 22.87 22.38
CA LEU A 515 17.61 21.43 22.46
C LEU A 515 16.18 21.08 22.04
N ALA A 516 15.18 21.84 22.50
CA ALA A 516 13.77 21.61 22.20
C ALA A 516 13.45 21.79 20.71
N ALA A 517 14.04 22.80 20.05
CA ALA A 517 13.79 23.12 18.64
C ALA A 517 14.27 22.02 17.68
N SER A 518 15.23 21.19 18.09
CA SER A 518 15.93 20.23 17.23
C SER A 518 15.74 18.77 17.65
N LEU A 519 14.77 18.49 18.54
CA LEU A 519 14.53 17.12 19.04
C LEU A 519 14.24 16.14 17.89
N PRO A 520 15.05 15.09 17.70
CA PRO A 520 14.78 14.03 16.72
C PRO A 520 13.71 13.06 17.27
N VAL A 521 12.47 13.54 17.35
CA VAL A 521 11.34 12.83 17.96
C VAL A 521 10.48 12.10 16.92
N ARG A 522 10.02 10.90 17.28
CA ARG A 522 8.99 10.16 16.53
C ARG A 522 8.02 9.47 17.50
N PHE A 523 6.72 9.66 17.29
CA PHE A 523 5.67 8.93 17.99
C PHE A 523 5.19 7.75 17.13
N ASP A 524 5.03 6.59 17.74
CA ASP A 524 4.56 5.36 17.09
C ASP A 524 3.60 4.63 18.03
N ALA A 525 2.30 4.89 17.87
CA ALA A 525 1.24 4.45 18.78
C ALA A 525 1.56 4.75 20.26
N THR A 526 1.96 3.73 21.03
CA THR A 526 2.30 3.86 22.46
C THR A 526 3.78 4.13 22.72
N ARG A 527 4.63 4.04 21.68
CA ARG A 527 6.09 4.19 21.75
C ARG A 527 6.53 5.60 21.40
N VAL A 528 7.52 6.09 22.12
CA VAL A 528 8.16 7.40 21.89
C VAL A 528 9.64 7.18 21.61
N TRP A 529 10.09 7.63 20.46
CA TRP A 529 11.47 7.50 20.01
C TRP A 529 12.18 8.85 20.08
N LEU A 530 13.41 8.84 20.60
CA LEU A 530 14.33 9.99 20.60
C LEU A 530 15.65 9.54 19.99
N ALA A 531 16.08 10.18 18.89
CA ALA A 531 17.32 9.84 18.19
C ALA A 531 17.45 8.34 17.84
N GLY A 532 16.32 7.70 17.49
CA GLY A 532 16.27 6.27 17.15
C GLY A 532 16.23 5.30 18.34
N GLN A 533 16.22 5.79 19.59
CA GLN A 533 16.08 4.97 20.79
C GLN A 533 14.65 5.04 21.34
N ASP A 534 14.09 3.89 21.75
CA ASP A 534 12.80 3.85 22.44
C ASP A 534 12.98 4.36 23.87
N VAL A 535 12.45 5.56 24.15
CA VAL A 535 12.54 6.24 25.45
C VAL A 535 11.20 6.25 26.18
N SER A 536 10.26 5.40 25.77
CA SER A 536 8.88 5.37 26.27
C SER A 536 8.78 5.29 27.79
N GLU A 537 9.59 4.46 28.44
CA GLU A 537 9.61 4.34 29.90
C GLU A 537 10.46 5.44 30.55
N ALA A 538 11.58 5.83 29.93
CA ALA A 538 12.47 6.87 30.45
C ALA A 538 11.73 8.21 30.63
N ILE A 539 10.92 8.61 29.65
CA ILE A 539 10.13 9.85 29.72
C ILE A 539 8.96 9.78 30.71
N ARG A 540 8.63 8.60 31.24
CA ARG A 540 7.52 8.40 32.20
C ARG A 540 7.99 8.29 33.65
N THR A 541 9.30 8.37 33.90
CA THR A 541 9.85 8.41 35.25
C THR A 541 9.41 9.68 35.99
N GLU A 542 9.32 9.59 37.32
CA GLU A 542 8.89 10.70 38.17
C GLU A 542 9.85 11.89 38.08
N GLN A 543 11.16 11.61 38.09
CA GLN A 543 12.21 12.62 37.93
C GLN A 543 12.04 13.43 36.64
N ILE A 544 11.90 12.77 35.48
CA ILE A 544 11.69 13.46 34.21
C ILE A 544 10.34 14.19 34.20
N GLY A 545 9.30 13.63 34.83
CA GLY A 545 8.01 14.29 34.99
C GLY A 545 8.09 15.62 35.76
N MET A 546 8.86 15.67 36.84
CA MET A 546 9.11 16.90 37.60
C MET A 546 9.89 17.93 36.78
N GLN A 547 10.98 17.51 36.14
CA GLN A 547 11.80 18.38 35.30
C GLN A 547 11.00 18.94 34.12
N ALA A 548 10.18 18.11 33.46
CA ALA A 548 9.30 18.55 32.38
C ALA A 548 8.29 19.60 32.83
N SER A 549 7.81 19.54 34.08
CA SER A 549 6.93 20.57 34.63
C SER A 549 7.63 21.92 34.71
N GLN A 550 8.90 21.94 35.15
CA GLN A 550 9.72 23.16 35.20
C GLN A 550 10.01 23.69 33.79
N VAL A 551 10.45 22.81 32.88
CA VAL A 551 10.71 23.14 31.47
C VAL A 551 9.46 23.71 30.78
N SER A 552 8.28 23.17 31.07
CA SER A 552 7.02 23.63 30.45
C SER A 552 6.59 25.05 30.83
N GLN A 553 7.20 25.64 31.86
CA GLN A 553 6.94 27.00 32.33
C GLN A 553 7.85 28.03 31.66
N LEU A 554 8.93 27.60 31.00
CA LEU A 554 9.91 28.48 30.37
C LEU A 554 9.41 28.99 29.00
N PRO A 555 9.17 30.31 28.83
CA PRO A 555 8.62 30.88 27.59
C PRO A 555 9.41 30.57 26.31
N LEU A 556 10.74 30.64 26.32
CA LEU A 556 11.57 30.39 25.14
C LEU A 556 11.49 28.91 24.71
N VAL A 557 11.44 27.98 25.67
CA VAL A 557 11.26 26.56 25.37
C VAL A 557 9.90 26.30 24.74
N ARG A 558 8.84 26.92 25.26
CA ARG A 558 7.50 26.81 24.67
C ARG A 558 7.49 27.31 23.24
N SER A 559 8.03 28.50 23.00
CA SER A 559 8.13 29.09 21.65
C SER A 559 8.94 28.20 20.70
N ALA A 560 10.05 27.61 21.16
CA ALA A 560 10.85 26.67 20.38
C ALA A 560 10.07 25.40 19.99
N LEU A 561 9.21 24.90 20.88
CA LEU A 561 8.38 23.72 20.63
C LEU A 561 7.22 23.98 19.68
N VAL A 562 6.75 25.21 19.49
CA VAL A 562 5.63 25.54 18.59
C VAL A 562 5.93 25.10 17.16
N ALA A 563 7.11 25.41 16.63
CA ALA A 563 7.51 25.00 15.29
C ALA A 563 7.55 23.47 15.15
N LEU A 564 8.09 22.78 16.17
CA LEU A 564 8.13 21.32 16.21
C LEU A 564 6.72 20.71 16.25
N GLN A 565 5.82 21.26 17.09
CA GLN A 565 4.41 20.83 17.19
C GLN A 565 3.68 20.99 15.85
N HIS A 566 3.85 22.13 15.16
CA HIS A 566 3.30 22.33 13.82
C HIS A 566 3.89 21.35 12.80
N GLY A 567 5.15 20.96 12.93
CA GLY A 567 5.80 19.96 12.07
C GLY A 567 5.16 18.57 12.12
N PHE A 568 4.36 18.26 13.15
CA PHE A 568 3.59 17.01 13.20
C PHE A 568 2.34 17.05 12.32
N ARG A 569 1.86 18.23 11.89
CA ARG A 569 0.73 18.38 10.97
C ARG A 569 1.15 17.95 9.56
N ARG A 570 0.97 16.66 9.29
CA ARG A 570 1.36 16.00 8.05
C ARG A 570 0.17 15.23 7.46
N LEU A 571 0.21 14.96 6.17
CA LEU A 571 -0.77 14.12 5.48
C LEU A 571 -0.78 12.70 6.07
N PRO A 572 -1.95 12.05 6.22
CA PRO A 572 -3.28 12.51 5.83
C PRO A 572 -3.95 13.43 6.87
N GLY A 573 -3.44 13.47 8.10
CA GLY A 573 -3.97 14.30 9.18
C GLY A 573 -3.22 14.11 10.50
N LEU A 574 -3.63 14.84 11.53
CA LEU A 574 -3.03 14.82 12.87
C LEU A 574 -4.10 14.69 13.97
N VAL A 575 -3.84 13.84 14.96
CA VAL A 575 -4.48 13.89 16.26
C VAL A 575 -3.45 14.40 17.27
N ALA A 576 -3.74 15.55 17.87
CA ALA A 576 -2.85 16.22 18.82
C ALA A 576 -3.47 16.25 20.21
N ASP A 577 -2.78 15.68 21.20
CA ASP A 577 -3.22 15.68 22.59
C ASP A 577 -2.35 16.56 23.48
N GLY A 578 -3.00 17.35 24.34
CA GLY A 578 -2.32 18.35 25.15
C GLY A 578 -3.24 19.05 26.14
N ARG A 579 -2.92 20.30 26.45
CA ARG A 579 -3.70 21.15 27.36
C ARG A 579 -4.23 22.41 26.68
N ASP A 580 -3.59 22.78 25.59
CA ASP A 580 -3.71 24.02 24.85
C ASP A 580 -3.59 23.80 23.33
N MET A 581 -3.82 22.57 22.85
CA MET A 581 -3.73 22.24 21.44
C MET A 581 -4.83 22.97 20.65
N GLY A 582 -6.07 22.98 21.13
CA GLY A 582 -7.19 23.64 20.47
C GLY A 582 -7.27 25.14 20.73
N THR A 583 -6.56 25.67 21.74
CA THR A 583 -6.60 27.10 22.11
C THR A 583 -5.40 27.89 21.58
N VAL A 584 -4.20 27.31 21.57
CA VAL A 584 -2.95 28.02 21.25
C VAL A 584 -2.28 27.45 20.01
N ILE A 585 -2.09 26.12 19.93
CA ILE A 585 -1.27 25.52 18.87
C ILE A 585 -2.04 25.38 17.56
N PHE A 586 -3.26 24.86 17.60
CA PHE A 586 -4.14 24.65 16.46
C PHE A 586 -5.52 25.28 16.69
N PRO A 587 -5.60 26.62 16.84
CA PRO A 587 -6.87 27.31 17.09
C PRO A 587 -7.86 27.18 15.94
N GLN A 588 -7.41 26.75 14.76
CA GLN A 588 -8.26 26.51 13.58
C GLN A 588 -8.55 25.01 13.35
N ALA A 589 -8.28 24.15 14.34
CA ALA A 589 -8.58 22.73 14.23
C ALA A 589 -10.10 22.51 14.04
N PRO A 590 -10.55 21.75 13.02
CA PRO A 590 -11.96 21.52 12.73
C PRO A 590 -12.72 20.72 13.82
N LEU A 591 -12.01 20.00 14.68
CA LEU A 591 -12.57 19.33 15.84
C LEU A 591 -11.64 19.52 17.04
N LYS A 592 -12.18 20.12 18.10
CA LYS A 592 -11.53 20.28 19.39
C LYS A 592 -12.38 19.60 20.45
N ILE A 593 -11.75 18.79 21.27
CA ILE A 593 -12.38 18.03 22.35
C ILE A 593 -11.69 18.43 23.63
N TYR A 594 -12.50 18.70 24.66
CA TYR A 594 -12.00 18.84 26.02
C TYR A 594 -12.44 17.62 26.83
N LEU A 595 -11.51 16.69 27.04
CA LEU A 595 -11.72 15.43 27.72
C LEU A 595 -11.58 15.61 29.23
N THR A 596 -12.65 15.36 29.97
CA THR A 596 -12.68 15.37 31.43
C THR A 596 -12.91 13.97 32.00
N ALA A 597 -12.61 13.84 33.28
CA ALA A 597 -13.03 12.74 34.13
C ALA A 597 -12.99 13.24 35.59
N SER A 598 -13.88 12.72 36.44
CA SER A 598 -13.89 13.08 37.85
C SER A 598 -12.52 12.84 38.49
N ALA A 599 -12.12 13.70 39.45
CA ALA A 599 -10.82 13.55 40.13
C ALA A 599 -10.68 12.16 40.77
N GLN A 600 -11.77 11.63 41.29
CA GLN A 600 -11.88 10.26 41.80
C GLN A 600 -11.55 9.21 40.73
N CYS A 601 -12.21 9.25 39.57
CA CYS A 601 -11.97 8.30 38.48
C CYS A 601 -10.50 8.37 37.98
N ARG A 602 -9.95 9.59 37.88
CA ARG A 602 -8.55 9.80 37.47
C ARG A 602 -7.56 9.25 38.49
N ALA A 603 -7.81 9.45 39.79
CA ALA A 603 -7.01 8.88 40.87
C ALA A 603 -7.06 7.34 40.84
N GLU A 604 -8.22 6.73 40.63
CA GLU A 604 -8.37 5.27 40.51
C GLU A 604 -7.61 4.68 39.31
N ARG A 605 -7.70 5.33 38.13
CA ARG A 605 -6.94 4.95 36.93
C ARG A 605 -5.43 5.04 37.18
N ARG A 606 -4.97 6.13 37.79
CA ARG A 606 -3.55 6.36 38.11
C ARG A 606 -3.05 5.34 39.14
N HIS A 607 -3.86 5.05 40.15
CA HIS A 607 -3.58 4.05 41.17
C HIS A 607 -3.39 2.65 40.55
N LYS A 608 -4.31 2.21 39.68
CA LYS A 608 -4.17 0.94 38.93
C LYS A 608 -2.88 0.89 38.12
N GLN A 609 -2.52 2.00 37.45
CA GLN A 609 -1.28 2.08 36.68
C GLN A 609 -0.04 1.94 37.57
N LEU A 610 0.00 2.61 38.73
CA LEU A 610 1.13 2.55 39.66
C LEU A 610 1.27 1.19 40.34
N ILE A 611 0.16 0.57 40.74
CA ILE A 611 0.15 -0.80 41.28
C ILE A 611 0.71 -1.81 40.26
N SER A 612 0.30 -1.70 38.99
CA SER A 612 0.83 -2.59 37.93
C SER A 612 2.34 -2.48 37.73
N LYS A 613 2.97 -1.41 38.23
CA LYS A 613 4.42 -1.15 38.22
C LYS A 613 5.10 -1.38 39.57
N GLY A 614 4.39 -1.92 40.57
CA GLY A 614 4.93 -2.20 41.91
C GLY A 614 5.10 -0.97 42.82
N ILE A 615 4.46 0.15 42.51
CA ILE A 615 4.54 1.40 43.28
C ILE A 615 3.32 1.50 44.20
N SER A 616 3.56 1.65 45.52
CA SER A 616 2.51 1.80 46.53
C SER A 616 2.15 3.27 46.76
N THR A 617 0.86 3.60 46.72
CA THR A 617 0.30 4.94 46.95
C THR A 617 -1.19 4.82 47.30
N THR A 618 -1.80 5.82 47.93
CA THR A 618 -3.24 5.81 48.23
C THR A 618 -4.04 6.58 47.18
N ILE A 619 -5.29 6.17 46.93
CA ILE A 619 -6.21 6.89 46.04
C ILE A 619 -6.47 8.32 46.54
N ALA A 620 -6.49 8.53 47.86
CA ALA A 620 -6.72 9.85 48.46
C ALA A 620 -5.57 10.83 48.16
N ASP A 621 -4.32 10.38 48.32
CA ASP A 621 -3.14 11.20 48.03
C ASP A 621 -3.07 11.55 46.53
N LEU A 622 -3.28 10.55 45.66
CA LEU A 622 -3.33 10.77 44.21
C LEU A 622 -4.42 11.76 43.79
N ARG A 623 -5.58 11.73 44.45
CA ARG A 623 -6.68 12.66 44.17
C ARG A 623 -6.29 14.08 44.54
N ALA A 624 -5.77 14.28 45.74
CA ALA A 624 -5.33 15.59 46.22
C ALA A 624 -4.22 16.17 45.31
N ASP A 625 -3.27 15.35 44.90
CA ASP A 625 -2.19 15.75 43.97
C ASP A 625 -2.72 16.17 42.60
N LEU A 626 -3.69 15.42 42.05
CA LEU A 626 -4.32 15.75 40.77
C LEU A 626 -5.12 17.05 40.87
N GLU A 627 -5.90 17.24 41.93
CA GLU A 627 -6.68 18.46 42.17
C GLU A 627 -5.77 19.70 42.34
N ALA A 628 -4.71 19.59 43.14
CA ALA A 628 -3.74 20.67 43.32
C ALA A 628 -2.98 21.00 42.03
N ARG A 629 -2.72 20.00 41.18
CA ARG A 629 -2.10 20.21 39.88
C ARG A 629 -3.04 20.91 38.91
N ASP A 630 -4.30 20.48 38.84
CA ASP A 630 -5.29 21.09 37.95
C ASP A 630 -5.54 22.56 38.33
N ALA A 631 -5.67 22.86 39.63
CA ALA A 631 -5.81 24.25 40.11
C ALA A 631 -4.63 25.13 39.67
N ARG A 632 -3.40 24.64 39.82
CA ARG A 632 -2.19 25.35 39.35
C ARG A 632 -2.19 25.53 37.84
N ASP A 633 -2.60 24.51 37.07
CA ASP A 633 -2.60 24.55 35.61
C ASP A 633 -3.69 25.48 35.05
N MET A 634 -4.83 25.60 35.72
CA MET A 634 -5.91 26.53 35.37
C MET A 634 -5.52 27.99 35.64
N GLN A 635 -4.69 28.24 36.65
CA GLN A 635 -4.28 29.60 37.07
C GLN A 635 -3.02 30.11 36.33
N ARG A 636 -2.47 29.36 35.37
CA ARG A 636 -1.26 29.79 34.63
C ARG A 636 -1.54 31.04 33.78
N GLN A 637 -0.59 31.97 33.77
CA GLN A 637 -0.65 33.17 32.91
C GLN A 637 -0.50 32.83 31.42
N SER A 638 0.31 31.83 31.08
CA SER A 638 0.50 31.34 29.70
C SER A 638 -0.14 29.97 29.52
N ALA A 639 -0.98 29.84 28.48
CA ALA A 639 -1.70 28.61 28.11
C ALA A 639 -2.38 27.90 29.30
N PRO A 640 -3.34 28.57 29.97
CA PRO A 640 -4.08 27.96 31.08
C PRO A 640 -4.83 26.72 30.62
N LEU A 641 -4.97 25.74 31.50
CA LEU A 641 -5.83 24.58 31.28
C LEU A 641 -7.29 25.03 31.20
N LYS A 642 -7.78 25.28 29.99
CA LYS A 642 -9.17 25.67 29.72
C LYS A 642 -9.64 25.08 28.39
N PRO A 643 -10.92 24.73 28.25
CA PRO A 643 -11.47 24.36 26.95
C PRO A 643 -11.35 25.54 25.97
N ALA A 644 -11.15 25.22 24.69
CA ALA A 644 -11.40 26.19 23.63
C ALA A 644 -12.90 26.53 23.58
N GLU A 645 -13.24 27.72 23.10
CA GLU A 645 -14.63 28.21 23.07
C GLU A 645 -15.55 27.28 22.26
N ASP A 646 -15.03 26.71 21.19
CA ASP A 646 -15.71 25.78 20.28
C ASP A 646 -15.41 24.30 20.60
N ALA A 647 -14.81 23.99 21.76
CA ALA A 647 -14.50 22.61 22.14
C ALA A 647 -15.75 21.83 22.56
N LEU A 648 -15.86 20.59 22.08
CA LEU A 648 -16.85 19.64 22.57
C LEU A 648 -16.39 19.03 23.89
N LEU A 649 -17.22 19.14 24.93
CA LEU A 649 -16.94 18.53 26.23
C LEU A 649 -17.22 17.03 26.19
N LEU A 650 -16.26 16.23 26.66
CA LEU A 650 -16.40 14.77 26.75
C LEU A 650 -16.01 14.30 28.15
N ASP A 651 -16.99 13.93 28.96
CA ASP A 651 -16.74 13.26 30.23
C ASP A 651 -16.56 11.75 30.00
N SER A 652 -15.37 11.25 30.34
CA SER A 652 -15.01 9.83 30.22
C SER A 652 -15.16 9.04 31.52
N SER A 653 -15.75 9.63 32.57
CA SER A 653 -15.83 9.00 33.90
C SER A 653 -16.52 7.63 33.89
N GLU A 654 -17.60 7.52 33.11
CA GLU A 654 -18.44 6.32 33.01
C GLU A 654 -18.32 5.60 31.66
N LEU A 655 -17.45 6.09 30.77
CA LEU A 655 -17.25 5.52 29.44
C LEU A 655 -16.02 4.62 29.40
N THR A 656 -16.14 3.52 28.67
CA THR A 656 -14.99 2.73 28.22
C THR A 656 -14.17 3.52 27.20
N ILE A 657 -12.94 3.06 26.95
CA ILE A 657 -12.09 3.68 25.92
C ILE A 657 -12.71 3.58 24.53
N ASP A 658 -13.33 2.44 24.19
CA ASP A 658 -13.94 2.23 22.88
C ASP A 658 -15.16 3.12 22.68
N GLU A 659 -16.05 3.25 23.67
CA GLU A 659 -17.18 4.19 23.62
C GLU A 659 -16.71 5.64 23.47
N THR A 660 -15.62 6.00 24.15
CA THR A 660 -15.03 7.34 24.05
C THR A 660 -14.46 7.58 22.64
N VAL A 661 -13.76 6.59 22.08
CA VAL A 661 -13.23 6.62 20.70
C VAL A 661 -14.36 6.73 19.69
N ASP A 662 -15.38 5.90 19.78
CA ASP A 662 -16.52 5.87 18.86
C ASP A 662 -17.29 7.20 18.89
N ARG A 663 -17.43 7.83 20.06
CA ARG A 663 -18.04 9.16 20.19
C ARG A 663 -17.22 10.24 19.47
N VAL A 664 -15.90 10.24 19.64
CA VAL A 664 -15.01 11.18 18.93
C VAL A 664 -15.04 10.94 17.42
N LEU A 665 -15.00 9.68 16.99
CA LEU A 665 -15.11 9.33 15.57
C LEU A 665 -16.47 9.76 15.00
N GLY A 666 -17.57 9.58 15.73
CA GLY A 666 -18.89 10.04 15.33
C GLY A 666 -18.94 11.55 15.12
N TRP A 667 -18.36 12.33 16.03
CA TRP A 667 -18.22 13.78 15.86
C TRP A 667 -17.35 14.15 14.66
N TRP A 668 -16.27 13.41 14.40
CA TRP A 668 -15.42 13.65 13.24
C TRP A 668 -16.14 13.34 11.93
N GLN A 669 -16.85 12.20 11.87
CA GLN A 669 -17.60 11.76 10.69
C GLN A 669 -18.71 12.75 10.33
N ALA A 670 -19.44 13.28 11.31
CA ALA A 670 -20.48 14.28 11.10
C ALA A 670 -19.97 15.60 10.47
N ARG A 671 -18.65 15.84 10.47
CA ARG A 671 -18.00 17.00 9.85
C ARG A 671 -17.44 16.71 8.46
N GLN A 672 -17.43 15.45 8.02
CA GLN A 672 -16.90 15.09 6.71
C GLN A 672 -17.94 15.33 5.61
N PRO A 673 -17.53 15.74 4.40
CA PRO A 673 -18.45 16.06 3.30
C PRO A 673 -18.91 14.82 2.52
N PHE A 674 -18.67 13.61 3.04
CA PHE A 674 -19.05 12.38 2.36
C PHE A 674 -20.51 12.06 2.65
N ALA A 675 -21.34 12.01 1.61
CA ALA A 675 -22.72 11.55 1.75
C ALA A 675 -22.75 10.11 2.32
N HIS A 676 -23.66 9.88 3.26
CA HIS A 676 -23.87 8.56 3.89
C HIS A 676 -24.40 7.52 2.90
#